data_AF-A0A4Z1II28-F1
#
_entry.id   AF-A0A4Z1II28-F1
#
_cell.length_a   1.000
_cell.length_b   1.000
_cell.length_c   1.000
_cell.angle_alpha   90.00
_cell.angle_beta   90.00
_cell.angle_gamma   90.00
#
_symmetry.space_group_name_H-M   'P 1'
#
loop_
_entity.id
_entity.type
_entity.pdbx_description
1 polymer ?
#
loop_
_entity_poly.entity_id
_entity_poly.type
_entity_poly.pdbx_seq_one_letter_code
_entity_poly.pdbx_strand_id
1 'polypeptide(L)'
;MFMLRNVGKLIFGDTSKESLIELPQGQLYLVRPLSPKGYSELIFRDAAARIRRTGQDFQYQLVVQRAYEEGEEELLDDEAADDEDGTAALTGERDEKTFLLDESLHFRSEIREGGEKVLAWRDLSGDAGDLYEFVCDVSIENSQVQSFELTAVHCQFERKFRRKYLTATEEELSQFAFEEEDPIPHASPPTSPISLSPIQSFPAIDQAVTRSTANSALKETMSPVTRGSRAPPRSPSPVEKSPTKAPAVAKHPEAISVLAEETAELHLFDFISGTFLKQDDEVTATVTEVGKWQYWLQLSNKDRDWLGQAVIADINPVFNFEYLSFIFNAYTADHQAYSWLLRFKDQETVTRFQEGLMQALWEQLNEIKWNKSKEDEREYVLEAFQDLTMEDAPDFVEGEEEEEEEEEEVEDQDDGQRSEHYDSDEEDDDVVTKDDDGNVNSQLAVGYKHDRSFVVRGSKIGVFKHTPNNNLEFSTNISKVQAPNGKLFNPKKVMLHAEDTNMILQDGNNPNSLYRMDLEYGKIVDEWKVHDDIPVNTFAPESKFSQMTGEQTFLGLSRNALYRIDPRLAGNKLVDSELKQYVSKNDFSAAATTEKGYIAVASNKGDIRMFDRLGINAKTHIPALGEPIIGLDVSADGRWVLATCRTYLLLIDALQKDGKNEGKLGFEKSFGKDSKPQPRRLGLTPAHVAQFQHETGVPLSFTPARFNTGEGLTETSIITATGPFIVTWNMKKILRGSKDTYSIKRYAEEVKADNFKYGSDKNVIVALPNEVNMVAKQTFKKPTRESIATPHKVGWSNGRRDSARIGGSNSGRYKLGREDVVNSPY
;
A
#
# COMPACT_ATOMS: atom_id res chain seq x y z
N MET A 1 45.79 34.42 9.92
CA MET A 1 44.60 35.15 10.39
C MET A 1 43.49 34.86 9.38
N PHE A 2 42.34 34.38 9.86
CA PHE A 2 41.11 34.07 9.11
C PHE A 2 41.15 32.91 8.08
N MET A 3 40.87 31.70 8.57
CA MET A 3 40.03 30.69 7.91
C MET A 3 39.94 29.46 8.84
N LEU A 4 39.19 29.56 9.94
CA LEU A 4 38.96 28.44 10.87
C LEU A 4 37.61 28.54 11.61
N ARG A 5 36.63 29.27 11.07
CA ARG A 5 35.29 29.41 11.68
C ARG A 5 34.14 28.67 10.99
N ASN A 6 34.36 28.08 9.81
CA ASN A 6 33.26 27.44 9.05
C ASN A 6 33.30 25.91 9.00
N VAL A 7 34.21 25.24 9.73
CA VAL A 7 34.26 23.76 9.76
C VAL A 7 33.49 23.17 10.96
N GLY A 8 33.13 23.99 11.96
CA GLY A 8 32.33 23.56 13.11
C GLY A 8 30.83 23.38 12.83
N LYS A 9 30.29 24.02 11.79
CA LYS A 9 28.85 24.00 11.46
C LYS A 9 28.39 22.79 10.63
N LEU A 10 29.32 22.01 10.07
CA LEU A 10 29.00 20.81 9.28
C LEU A 10 29.18 19.50 10.08
N ILE A 11 29.72 19.58 11.29
CA ILE A 11 30.07 18.40 12.11
C ILE A 11 29.30 18.41 13.45
N PHE A 12 28.81 19.56 13.89
CA PHE A 12 27.82 19.68 14.95
C PHE A 12 26.64 20.44 14.35
N GLY A 13 25.49 19.77 14.22
CA GLY A 13 24.26 20.37 13.70
C GLY A 13 23.95 21.68 14.40
N ASP A 14 23.31 22.60 13.69
CA ASP A 14 22.80 23.84 14.25
C ASP A 14 21.68 23.48 15.25
N THR A 15 22.02 23.29 16.53
CA THR A 15 21.05 22.97 17.61
C THR A 15 20.02 24.08 17.83
N SER A 16 20.16 25.21 17.11
CA SER A 16 19.23 26.34 17.15
C SER A 16 17.88 26.09 16.46
N LYS A 17 17.67 24.90 15.88
CA LYS A 17 16.39 24.47 15.28
C LYS A 17 15.83 23.17 15.88
N GLU A 18 16.30 22.73 17.04
CA GLU A 18 15.76 21.56 17.75
C GLU A 18 14.35 21.90 18.29
N SER A 19 13.32 21.24 17.76
CA SER A 19 11.94 21.27 18.26
C SER A 19 11.83 20.43 19.54
N LEU A 20 11.16 20.97 20.55
CA LEU A 20 10.88 20.31 21.81
C LEU A 20 9.55 19.55 21.78
N ILE A 21 8.56 20.10 21.07
CA ILE A 21 7.23 19.53 20.86
C ILE A 21 6.57 20.25 19.68
N GLU A 22 5.66 19.56 18.99
CA GLU A 22 4.94 20.05 17.81
C GLU A 22 3.48 19.56 17.84
N LEU A 23 2.58 20.40 17.33
CA LEU A 23 1.23 20.06 16.92
C LEU A 23 1.18 20.21 15.39
N PRO A 24 1.06 19.09 14.65
CA PRO A 24 1.31 19.08 13.20
C PRO A 24 0.23 19.78 12.37
N GLN A 25 -1.00 19.92 12.89
CA GLN A 25 -2.11 20.50 12.14
C GLN A 25 -3.04 21.34 13.02
N GLY A 26 -3.49 22.45 12.44
CA GLY A 26 -4.47 23.36 13.02
C GLY A 26 -4.59 24.63 12.21
N GLN A 27 -5.42 25.55 12.70
CA GLN A 27 -5.74 26.81 12.05
C GLN A 27 -5.33 27.95 12.95
N LEU A 28 -4.60 28.94 12.40
CA LEU A 28 -4.18 30.12 13.17
C LEU A 28 -5.13 31.28 12.90
N TYR A 29 -5.74 31.81 13.94
CA TYR A 29 -6.55 33.02 13.93
C TYR A 29 -5.89 34.13 14.74
N LEU A 30 -6.18 35.38 14.35
CA LEU A 30 -5.93 36.57 15.14
C LEU A 30 -7.29 37.14 15.56
N VAL A 31 -7.58 37.09 16.86
CA VAL A 31 -8.83 37.55 17.46
C VAL A 31 -8.63 38.96 18.02
N ARG A 32 -9.48 39.89 17.59
CA ARG A 32 -9.42 41.32 17.97
C ARG A 32 -10.78 41.79 18.53
N PRO A 33 -11.08 41.50 19.81
CA PRO A 33 -12.42 41.73 20.39
C PRO A 33 -12.89 43.19 20.35
N LEU A 34 -11.97 44.15 20.28
CA LEU A 34 -12.25 45.59 20.30
C LEU A 34 -12.08 46.27 18.93
N SER A 35 -11.77 45.52 17.86
CA SER A 35 -11.46 46.10 16.56
C SER A 35 -12.70 46.46 15.74
N PRO A 36 -12.76 47.66 15.14
CA PRO A 36 -13.86 48.04 14.24
C PRO A 36 -13.76 47.39 12.85
N LYS A 37 -12.67 46.66 12.54
CA LYS A 37 -12.41 46.06 11.21
C LYS A 37 -12.89 44.61 11.09
N GLY A 38 -13.26 43.96 12.19
CA GLY A 38 -13.66 42.55 12.23
C GLY A 38 -13.22 41.89 13.54
N TYR A 39 -14.01 40.93 14.03
CA TYR A 39 -13.78 40.27 15.33
C TYR A 39 -12.63 39.26 15.29
N SER A 40 -12.45 38.55 14.18
CA SER A 40 -11.40 37.54 13.99
C SER A 40 -10.92 37.54 12.54
N GLU A 41 -9.66 37.17 12.34
CA GLU A 41 -9.00 37.05 11.04
C GLU A 41 -8.28 35.70 10.97
N LEU A 42 -8.59 34.87 9.98
CA LEU A 42 -7.87 33.62 9.74
C LEU A 42 -6.52 33.95 9.07
N ILE A 43 -5.42 33.67 9.77
CA ILE A 43 -4.05 33.93 9.31
C ILE A 43 -3.53 32.76 8.50
N PHE A 44 -3.64 31.53 9.04
CA PHE A 44 -3.26 30.31 8.35
C PHE A 44 -4.39 29.30 8.39
N ARG A 45 -4.81 28.85 7.20
CA ARG A 45 -5.84 27.82 7.05
C ARG A 45 -5.34 26.45 7.47
N ASP A 46 -4.08 26.16 7.15
CA ASP A 46 -3.41 24.90 7.47
C ASP A 46 -2.02 25.25 8.02
N ALA A 47 -1.76 24.93 9.29
CA ALA A 47 -0.52 25.29 9.97
C ALA A 47 -0.13 24.28 11.06
N ALA A 48 1.16 24.20 11.33
CA ALA A 48 1.74 23.47 12.45
C ALA A 48 2.24 24.44 13.52
N ALA A 49 2.04 24.11 14.80
CA ALA A 49 2.55 24.88 15.94
C ALA A 49 3.68 24.11 16.64
N ARG A 50 4.83 24.75 16.89
CA ARG A 50 6.03 24.11 17.42
C ARG A 50 6.67 24.94 18.52
N ILE A 51 7.28 24.29 19.51
CA ILE A 51 8.17 24.96 20.47
C ILE A 51 9.60 24.57 20.15
N ARG A 52 10.48 25.53 19.87
CA ARG A 52 11.90 25.26 19.57
C ARG A 52 12.86 25.97 20.50
N ARG A 53 14.05 25.39 20.69
CA ARG A 53 15.19 26.05 21.35
C ARG A 53 15.73 27.16 20.45
N THR A 54 16.24 28.21 21.08
CA THR A 54 17.07 29.20 20.38
C THR A 54 18.54 28.96 20.69
N GLY A 55 19.44 29.65 19.98
CA GLY A 55 20.88 29.60 20.28
C GLY A 55 21.29 30.25 21.61
N GLN A 56 20.34 30.67 22.46
CA GLN A 56 20.60 31.21 23.80
C GLN A 56 19.96 30.31 24.87
N ASP A 57 20.71 30.04 25.94
CA ASP A 57 20.24 29.24 27.06
C ASP A 57 18.99 29.87 27.71
N PHE A 58 18.01 29.01 28.02
CA PHE A 58 16.73 29.39 28.62
C PHE A 58 15.91 30.35 27.74
N GLN A 59 16.04 30.25 26.42
CA GLN A 59 15.26 31.02 25.48
C GLN A 59 14.65 30.11 24.42
N TYR A 60 13.32 30.17 24.35
CA TYR A 60 12.47 29.28 23.57
C TYR A 60 11.50 30.09 22.70
N GLN A 61 11.13 29.55 21.55
CA GLN A 61 10.20 30.19 20.62
C GLN A 61 9.01 29.27 20.37
N LEU A 62 7.80 29.83 20.42
CA LEU A 62 6.61 29.27 19.84
C LEU A 62 6.56 29.70 18.37
N VAL A 63 6.46 28.75 17.45
CA VAL A 63 6.49 28.99 16.01
C VAL A 63 5.25 28.38 15.41
N VAL A 64 4.48 29.18 14.67
CA VAL A 64 3.36 28.69 13.88
C VAL A 64 3.75 28.83 12.42
N GLN A 65 3.87 27.71 11.73
CA GLN A 65 4.31 27.65 10.35
C GLN A 65 3.15 27.18 9.47
N ARG A 66 2.93 27.85 8.34
CA ARG A 66 1.95 27.42 7.34
C ARG A 66 2.38 26.09 6.73
N ALA A 67 1.45 25.14 6.60
CA ALA A 67 1.66 23.90 5.87
C ALA A 67 1.24 24.10 4.40
N TYR A 68 2.10 23.70 3.46
CA TYR A 68 1.80 23.76 2.02
C TYR A 68 1.07 22.51 1.56
N GLU A 69 0.09 22.68 0.66
CA GLU A 69 -0.47 21.56 -0.11
C GLU A 69 0.54 21.14 -1.19
N GLU A 70 0.72 19.84 -1.40
CA GLU A 70 1.74 19.26 -2.29
C GLU A 70 1.60 19.82 -3.73
N GLY A 71 2.51 20.75 -4.10
CA GLY A 71 2.51 21.47 -5.38
C GLY A 71 2.43 23.00 -5.28
N GLU A 72 2.13 23.58 -4.11
CA GLU A 72 2.15 25.05 -3.92
C GLU A 72 3.56 25.61 -3.73
N GLU A 73 4.51 24.81 -3.24
CA GLU A 73 5.89 25.24 -2.95
C GLU A 73 6.66 25.63 -4.23
N GLU A 74 6.39 24.96 -5.37
CA GLU A 74 6.97 25.30 -6.68
C GLU A 74 6.41 26.60 -7.27
N LEU A 75 5.16 26.98 -6.96
CA LEU A 75 4.55 28.22 -7.46
C LEU A 75 5.11 29.47 -6.75
N LEU A 76 5.58 29.34 -5.51
CA LEU A 76 6.16 30.43 -4.74
C LEU A 76 7.66 30.64 -5.06
N ASP A 77 8.39 29.57 -5.36
CA ASP A 77 9.78 29.66 -5.84
C ASP A 77 9.85 30.33 -7.23
N ASP A 78 8.82 30.16 -8.07
CA ASP A 78 8.70 30.85 -9.36
C ASP A 78 8.36 32.35 -9.22
N GLU A 79 7.60 32.76 -8.20
CA GLU A 79 7.37 34.20 -7.91
C GLU A 79 8.59 34.87 -7.24
N ALA A 80 9.41 34.12 -6.49
CA ALA A 80 10.64 34.63 -5.87
C ALA A 80 11.78 34.87 -6.88
N ALA A 81 11.69 34.30 -8.08
CA ALA A 81 12.69 34.45 -9.14
C ALA A 81 12.57 35.77 -9.92
N ASP A 82 11.48 36.55 -9.76
CA ASP A 82 11.21 37.77 -10.53
C ASP A 82 11.38 39.09 -9.76
N ASP A 83 11.68 39.08 -8.45
CA ASP A 83 11.91 40.30 -7.67
C ASP A 83 13.41 40.52 -7.34
N GLU A 84 14.09 41.23 -8.25
CA GLU A 84 15.51 41.61 -8.17
C GLU A 84 15.82 42.68 -7.10
N ASP A 85 14.89 42.97 -6.17
CA ASP A 85 15.01 44.07 -5.20
C ASP A 85 14.87 43.58 -3.74
N GLY A 86 15.88 42.87 -3.25
CA GLY A 86 16.32 42.95 -1.83
C GLY A 86 15.33 42.61 -0.70
N THR A 87 14.24 41.87 -0.94
CA THR A 87 13.19 41.57 0.07
C THR A 87 13.19 40.13 0.59
N ALA A 88 14.27 39.36 0.43
CA ALA A 88 14.40 37.99 0.96
C ALA A 88 14.27 37.87 2.51
N ALA A 89 14.28 38.99 3.25
CA ALA A 89 14.00 39.01 4.68
C ALA A 89 12.49 39.17 5.01
N LEU A 90 11.66 39.54 4.04
CA LEU A 90 10.21 39.75 4.20
C LEU A 90 9.38 38.53 3.76
N THR A 91 9.96 37.59 3.00
CA THR A 91 9.29 36.35 2.60
C THR A 91 9.17 35.36 3.78
N GLY A 92 10.17 35.31 4.68
CA GLY A 92 10.12 34.45 5.87
C GLY A 92 9.04 34.79 6.89
N GLU A 93 8.54 36.04 6.92
CA GLU A 93 7.44 36.45 7.80
C GLU A 93 6.04 36.18 7.22
N ARG A 94 5.94 35.82 5.93
CA ARG A 94 4.66 35.52 5.27
C ARG A 94 4.11 34.14 5.66
N ASP A 95 4.99 33.17 5.86
CA ASP A 95 4.60 31.76 6.08
C ASP A 95 5.03 31.22 7.46
N GLU A 96 5.75 32.00 8.27
CA GLU A 96 6.13 31.67 9.65
C GLU A 96 5.80 32.82 10.62
N LYS A 97 5.10 32.50 11.72
CA LYS A 97 4.89 33.40 12.86
C LYS A 97 5.66 32.89 14.06
N THR A 98 6.63 33.67 14.53
CA THR A 98 7.46 33.31 15.69
C THR A 98 7.18 34.22 16.88
N PHE A 99 6.98 33.63 18.05
CA PHE A 99 6.73 34.27 19.33
C PHE A 99 7.74 33.79 20.37
N LEU A 100 8.22 34.71 21.20
CA LEU A 100 9.14 34.37 22.28
C LEU A 100 8.34 33.82 23.47
N LEU A 101 8.59 32.59 23.92
CA LEU A 101 7.89 31.97 25.06
C LEU A 101 8.30 32.62 26.38
N ASP A 102 7.66 33.75 26.67
CA ASP A 102 7.82 34.59 27.84
C ASP A 102 6.52 34.64 28.63
N GLU A 103 6.58 34.91 29.94
CA GLU A 103 5.38 35.00 30.79
C GLU A 103 4.39 36.08 30.29
N SER A 104 4.89 37.09 29.59
CA SER A 104 4.06 38.14 28.99
C SER A 104 3.10 37.63 27.90
N LEU A 105 3.35 36.45 27.29
CA LEU A 105 2.44 35.88 26.30
C LEU A 105 1.12 35.36 26.90
N HIS A 106 1.08 35.04 28.21
CA HIS A 106 -0.10 34.44 28.86
C HIS A 106 -0.66 33.27 28.03
N PHE A 107 0.21 32.33 27.69
CA PHE A 107 -0.13 31.15 26.90
C PHE A 107 -1.08 30.24 27.69
N ARG A 108 -2.18 29.82 27.07
CA ARG A 108 -3.24 29.01 27.68
C ARG A 108 -3.76 27.98 26.68
N SER A 109 -4.25 26.85 27.18
CA SER A 109 -5.02 25.88 26.40
C SER A 109 -6.43 25.66 26.95
N GLU A 110 -7.38 25.33 26.08
CA GLU A 110 -8.76 24.98 26.47
C GLU A 110 -9.29 23.85 25.60
N ILE A 111 -10.01 22.90 26.22
CA ILE A 111 -10.78 21.85 25.53
C ILE A 111 -12.26 22.15 25.77
N ARG A 112 -12.96 22.60 24.73
CA ARG A 112 -14.36 23.06 24.80
C ARG A 112 -15.34 21.89 24.88
N GLU A 113 -16.58 22.13 25.33
CA GLU A 113 -17.62 21.09 25.51
C GLU A 113 -17.99 20.33 24.21
N GLY A 114 -17.62 20.85 23.04
CA GLY A 114 -17.78 20.20 21.73
C GLY A 114 -16.57 19.38 21.26
N GLY A 115 -15.53 19.23 22.08
CA GLY A 115 -14.28 18.52 21.72
C GLY A 115 -13.26 19.36 20.95
N GLU A 116 -13.56 20.65 20.69
CA GLU A 116 -12.64 21.60 20.06
C GLU A 116 -11.48 21.93 21.02
N LYS A 117 -10.25 21.78 20.52
CA LYS A 117 -9.00 21.96 21.25
C LYS A 117 -8.32 23.25 20.78
N VAL A 118 -8.03 24.15 21.70
CA VAL A 118 -7.56 25.50 21.36
C VAL A 118 -6.35 25.88 22.21
N LEU A 119 -5.36 26.51 21.58
CA LEU A 119 -4.25 27.22 22.23
C LEU A 119 -4.40 28.71 21.99
N ALA A 120 -4.16 29.56 23.00
CA ALA A 120 -4.23 31.00 22.84
C ALA A 120 -3.10 31.73 23.58
N TRP A 121 -2.65 32.85 23.01
CA TRP A 121 -1.66 33.74 23.62
C TRP A 121 -1.86 35.19 23.16
N ARG A 122 -1.43 36.14 23.97
CA ARG A 122 -1.58 37.59 23.70
C ARG A 122 -0.74 38.03 22.51
N ASP A 123 -1.32 38.89 21.68
CA ASP A 123 -0.55 39.62 20.68
C ASP A 123 0.15 40.81 21.34
N LEU A 124 1.44 40.66 21.64
CA LEU A 124 2.26 41.72 22.22
C LEU A 124 2.54 42.89 21.27
N SER A 125 2.22 42.75 19.98
CA SER A 125 2.37 43.78 18.95
C SER A 125 1.07 44.47 18.55
N GLY A 126 -0.08 43.95 19.01
CA GLY A 126 -1.44 44.41 18.70
C GLY A 126 -2.03 45.39 19.70
N ASP A 127 -3.34 45.64 19.57
CA ASP A 127 -4.09 46.49 20.51
C ASP A 127 -4.39 45.72 21.82
N ALA A 128 -4.70 46.46 22.89
CA ALA A 128 -4.99 45.85 24.18
C ALA A 128 -6.22 44.92 24.11
N GLY A 129 -6.00 43.62 24.33
CA GLY A 129 -7.03 42.58 24.24
C GLY A 129 -6.93 41.70 22.99
N ASP A 130 -6.03 42.00 22.06
CA ASP A 130 -5.78 41.15 20.89
C ASP A 130 -5.01 39.88 21.30
N LEU A 131 -5.41 38.75 20.71
CA LEU A 131 -4.78 37.45 20.96
C LEU A 131 -4.75 36.59 19.69
N TYR A 132 -3.79 35.69 19.63
CA TYR A 132 -3.76 34.61 18.66
C TYR A 132 -4.50 33.40 19.23
N GLU A 133 -5.30 32.76 18.39
CA GLU A 133 -6.01 31.50 18.69
C GLU A 133 -5.57 30.47 17.66
N PHE A 134 -4.93 29.40 18.11
CA PHE A 134 -4.61 28.23 17.29
C PHE A 134 -5.62 27.14 17.61
N VAL A 135 -6.51 26.88 16.65
CA VAL A 135 -7.52 25.82 16.75
C VAL A 135 -6.88 24.54 16.24
N CYS A 136 -6.63 23.60 17.13
CA CYS A 136 -6.06 22.30 16.77
C CYS A 136 -7.04 21.53 15.91
N ASP A 137 -6.53 20.78 14.93
CA ASP A 137 -7.36 19.87 14.16
C ASP A 137 -7.99 18.79 15.06
N VAL A 138 -9.10 18.21 14.61
CA VAL A 138 -9.84 17.17 15.35
C VAL A 138 -8.92 15.97 15.65
N SER A 139 -7.96 15.67 14.76
CA SER A 139 -6.95 14.61 14.88
C SER A 139 -6.03 14.74 16.11
N ILE A 140 -5.75 15.95 16.61
CA ILE A 140 -4.78 16.18 17.69
C ILE A 140 -5.29 15.62 19.02
N GLU A 141 -4.63 14.67 19.68
CA GLU A 141 -5.14 14.13 20.95
C GLU A 141 -5.15 15.17 22.10
N ASN A 142 -6.07 15.02 23.06
CA ASN A 142 -6.09 15.85 24.28
C ASN A 142 -4.78 15.75 25.07
N SER A 143 -4.13 14.58 25.03
CA SER A 143 -2.83 14.29 25.66
C SER A 143 -1.70 15.12 25.04
N GLN A 144 -1.72 15.32 23.72
CA GLN A 144 -0.75 16.11 22.97
C GLN A 144 -0.89 17.60 23.29
N VAL A 145 -2.11 18.13 23.34
CA VAL A 145 -2.38 19.53 23.72
C VAL A 145 -1.91 19.81 25.15
N GLN A 146 -2.20 18.91 26.09
CA GLN A 146 -1.73 19.02 27.48
C GLN A 146 -0.20 18.95 27.59
N SER A 147 0.44 18.08 26.80
CA SER A 147 1.91 17.97 26.76
C SER A 147 2.54 19.23 26.15
N PHE A 148 1.89 19.84 25.15
CA PHE A 148 2.31 21.09 24.53
C PHE A 148 2.23 22.26 25.51
N GLU A 149 1.12 22.38 26.24
CA GLU A 149 0.95 23.38 27.30
C GLU A 149 1.98 23.20 28.42
N LEU A 150 2.16 21.97 28.91
CA LEU A 150 3.15 21.68 29.95
C LEU A 150 4.57 22.04 29.49
N THR A 151 4.91 21.77 28.23
CA THR A 151 6.20 22.15 27.64
C THR A 151 6.34 23.67 27.54
N ALA A 152 5.28 24.40 27.16
CA ALA A 152 5.28 25.85 27.17
C ALA A 152 5.50 26.42 28.58
N VAL A 153 4.87 25.85 29.61
CA VAL A 153 5.06 26.22 31.02
C VAL A 153 6.51 25.98 31.47
N HIS A 154 7.09 24.82 31.15
CA HIS A 154 8.50 24.54 31.43
C HIS A 154 9.41 25.57 30.78
N CYS A 155 9.20 25.88 29.51
CA CYS A 155 9.98 26.88 28.78
C CYS A 155 9.88 28.30 29.39
N GLN A 156 8.68 28.72 29.79
CA GLN A 156 8.46 30.01 30.45
C GLN A 156 9.12 30.07 31.84
N PHE A 157 9.03 29.00 32.63
CA PHE A 157 9.73 28.89 33.92
C PHE A 157 11.24 29.01 33.74
N GLU A 158 11.80 28.22 32.83
CA GLU A 158 13.24 28.20 32.60
C GLU A 158 13.76 29.57 32.18
N ARG A 159 13.00 30.27 31.34
CA ARG A 159 13.30 31.63 30.90
C ARG A 159 13.26 32.65 32.05
N LYS A 160 12.23 32.61 32.89
CA LYS A 160 12.05 33.55 34.02
C LYS A 160 13.12 33.35 35.10
N PHE A 161 13.38 32.10 35.49
CA PHE A 161 14.25 31.77 36.61
C PHE A 161 15.69 31.41 36.21
N ARG A 162 15.99 31.29 34.91
CA ARG A 162 17.32 30.95 34.35
C ARG A 162 17.93 29.70 34.97
N ARG A 163 17.09 28.69 35.21
CA ARG A 163 17.46 27.35 35.73
C ARG A 163 16.54 26.31 35.14
N LYS A 164 16.98 25.04 35.14
CA LYS A 164 16.22 23.94 34.53
C LYS A 164 14.90 23.65 35.24
N TYR A 165 13.84 23.33 34.49
CA TYR A 165 12.50 23.07 35.03
C TYR A 165 12.46 21.86 35.99
N LEU A 166 13.39 20.92 35.86
CA LEU A 166 13.54 19.77 36.79
C LEU A 166 13.79 20.17 38.25
N THR A 167 14.16 21.43 38.49
CA THR A 167 14.36 21.98 39.84
C THR A 167 13.22 22.89 40.32
N ALA A 168 12.15 23.00 39.53
CA ALA A 168 10.97 23.79 39.84
C ALA A 168 10.10 23.11 40.90
N THR A 169 9.48 23.92 41.75
CA THR A 169 8.38 23.47 42.62
C THR A 169 7.04 23.62 41.89
N GLU A 170 6.03 22.85 42.32
CA GLU A 170 4.68 22.91 41.75
C GLU A 170 4.07 24.33 41.87
N GLU A 171 4.33 25.02 42.98
CA GLU A 171 3.93 26.42 43.18
C GLU A 171 4.57 27.38 42.16
N GLU A 172 5.82 27.13 41.75
CA GLU A 172 6.51 27.98 40.76
C GLU A 172 6.03 27.73 39.33
N LEU A 173 5.63 26.49 38.99
CA LEU A 173 5.06 26.17 37.67
C LEU A 173 3.61 26.68 37.56
N SER A 174 2.85 26.68 38.65
CA SER A 174 1.46 27.19 38.67
C SER A 174 1.33 28.67 38.31
N GLN A 175 2.42 29.45 38.43
CA GLN A 175 2.45 30.88 38.04
C GLN A 175 2.26 31.11 36.53
N PHE A 176 2.37 30.06 35.71
CA PHE A 176 2.27 30.14 34.26
C PHE A 176 1.00 29.47 33.71
N ALA A 177 0.05 29.06 34.57
CA ALA A 177 -1.22 28.46 34.17
C ALA A 177 -2.29 29.51 33.80
N PHE A 178 -2.18 30.74 34.33
CA PHE A 178 -3.05 31.89 34.00
C PHE A 178 -4.58 31.60 34.05
N GLU A 179 -5.02 30.71 34.95
CA GLU A 179 -6.41 30.24 35.08
C GLU A 179 -7.41 31.32 35.52
N GLU A 180 -6.93 32.46 36.02
CA GLU A 180 -7.77 33.59 36.51
C GLU A 180 -8.17 34.59 35.39
N GLU A 181 -7.76 34.37 34.14
CA GLU A 181 -8.08 35.24 33.00
C GLU A 181 -9.42 34.89 32.30
N ASP A 182 -10.00 35.88 31.60
CA ASP A 182 -11.24 35.70 30.84
C ASP A 182 -11.14 34.50 29.85
N PRO A 183 -12.22 33.71 29.67
CA PRO A 183 -12.22 32.50 28.84
C PRO A 183 -11.79 32.80 27.40
N ILE A 184 -11.18 31.82 26.72
CA ILE A 184 -10.62 32.02 25.38
C ILE A 184 -11.78 32.32 24.40
N PRO A 185 -11.84 33.54 23.83
CA PRO A 185 -12.94 33.93 22.94
C PRO A 185 -12.94 33.07 21.67
N HIS A 186 -14.11 32.62 21.22
CA HIS A 186 -14.25 31.83 19.99
C HIS A 186 -13.96 32.68 18.74
N ALA A 187 -13.05 32.26 17.87
CA ALA A 187 -12.83 32.89 16.56
C ALA A 187 -14.06 32.90 15.62
N SER A 188 -15.09 32.07 15.87
CA SER A 188 -16.30 32.02 15.04
C SER A 188 -17.51 32.63 15.76
N PRO A 189 -18.33 33.48 15.11
CA PRO A 189 -19.61 33.89 15.69
C PRO A 189 -20.54 32.66 15.80
N PRO A 190 -21.28 32.49 16.92
CA PRO A 190 -22.23 31.39 17.05
C PRO A 190 -23.27 31.48 15.94
N THR A 191 -23.49 30.33 15.31
CA THR A 191 -24.42 30.01 14.22
C THR A 191 -25.52 31.05 13.98
N SER A 192 -25.52 31.68 12.81
CA SER A 192 -26.68 32.47 12.34
C SER A 192 -27.84 31.54 11.94
N PRO A 193 -29.10 32.00 12.08
CA PRO A 193 -30.22 31.16 12.46
C PRO A 193 -30.85 30.43 11.27
N ILE A 194 -31.52 29.31 11.59
CA ILE A 194 -32.48 28.62 10.73
C ILE A 194 -33.44 29.65 10.14
N SER A 195 -33.40 29.79 8.81
CA SER A 195 -34.37 30.54 8.03
C SER A 195 -35.77 29.94 8.23
N LEU A 196 -36.52 30.49 9.18
CA LEU A 196 -37.96 30.32 9.30
C LEU A 196 -38.65 31.00 8.12
N SER A 197 -39.23 30.21 7.22
CA SER A 197 -40.25 30.69 6.29
C SER A 197 -41.62 30.74 6.98
N PRO A 198 -42.53 31.66 6.59
CA PRO A 198 -43.57 32.17 7.46
C PRO A 198 -44.83 31.31 7.46
N ILE A 199 -45.32 31.01 8.66
CA ILE A 199 -46.67 30.51 8.90
C ILE A 199 -47.64 31.69 8.75
N GLN A 200 -48.54 31.61 7.77
CA GLN A 200 -49.83 32.29 7.82
C GLN A 200 -50.96 31.25 7.82
N SER A 201 -51.72 31.35 8.90
CA SER A 201 -52.88 30.64 9.40
C SER A 201 -54.10 30.57 8.48
N PHE A 202 -54.83 29.44 8.54
CA PHE A 202 -56.30 29.39 8.61
C PHE A 202 -56.77 28.24 9.54
N PRO A 203 -57.95 28.38 10.19
CA PRO A 203 -58.21 27.81 11.52
C PRO A 203 -58.97 26.47 11.53
N ALA A 204 -58.94 25.84 12.71
CA ALA A 204 -59.62 24.61 13.09
C ALA A 204 -61.16 24.72 13.11
N ILE A 205 -61.83 23.62 12.76
CA ILE A 205 -63.15 23.26 13.31
C ILE A 205 -63.15 21.77 13.65
N ASP A 206 -63.54 21.52 14.91
CA ASP A 206 -63.87 20.27 15.58
C ASP A 206 -64.72 19.28 14.78
N GLN A 207 -64.54 17.97 15.04
CA GLN A 207 -65.53 17.21 15.81
C GLN A 207 -65.04 15.81 16.20
N ALA A 208 -65.16 15.56 17.51
CA ALA A 208 -65.05 14.26 18.16
C ALA A 208 -66.11 13.26 17.65
N VAL A 209 -65.88 11.96 17.91
CA VAL A 209 -66.79 11.04 18.65
C VAL A 209 -66.30 9.58 18.53
N THR A 210 -65.75 9.10 19.66
CA THR A 210 -65.89 7.79 20.36
C THR A 210 -66.05 6.43 19.64
N ARG A 211 -65.35 5.43 20.25
CA ARG A 211 -65.73 4.02 20.55
C ARG A 211 -65.84 3.08 19.32
N SER A 212 -65.40 1.82 19.32
CA SER A 212 -65.16 0.85 20.39
C SER A 212 -64.45 -0.41 19.85
N THR A 213 -63.74 -1.07 20.76
CA THR A 213 -63.26 -2.46 20.82
C THR A 213 -64.20 -3.56 20.30
N ALA A 214 -63.67 -4.65 19.71
CA ALA A 214 -63.69 -6.02 20.26
C ALA A 214 -63.27 -7.14 19.26
N ASN A 215 -62.27 -7.93 19.69
CA ASN A 215 -62.04 -9.39 19.62
C ASN A 215 -62.72 -10.30 18.58
N SER A 216 -61.94 -11.26 18.05
CA SER A 216 -62.01 -12.74 18.30
C SER A 216 -61.33 -13.49 17.12
N ALA A 217 -60.19 -14.17 17.32
CA ALA A 217 -60.04 -15.57 17.74
C ALA A 217 -60.66 -16.62 16.79
N LEU A 218 -59.82 -17.41 16.11
CA LEU A 218 -60.10 -18.79 15.71
C LEU A 218 -58.80 -19.61 15.67
N LYS A 219 -58.88 -20.82 16.23
CA LYS A 219 -57.82 -21.76 16.58
C LYS A 219 -58.35 -23.16 16.26
N GLU A 220 -57.63 -23.96 15.46
CA GLU A 220 -57.80 -25.43 15.29
C GLU A 220 -56.44 -25.94 14.72
N THR A 221 -55.53 -26.60 15.47
CA THR A 221 -55.39 -28.04 15.85
C THR A 221 -55.31 -29.02 14.66
N MET A 222 -54.10 -29.47 14.26
CA MET A 222 -53.41 -30.76 14.58
C MET A 222 -53.94 -31.97 13.75
N SER A 223 -53.20 -32.87 13.09
CA SER A 223 -51.78 -33.33 12.97
C SER A 223 -51.73 -34.42 11.85
N PRO A 224 -50.75 -35.35 11.72
CA PRO A 224 -49.29 -35.27 11.48
C PRO A 224 -48.83 -36.14 10.26
N VAL A 225 -47.52 -36.18 9.93
CA VAL A 225 -46.69 -37.42 9.66
C VAL A 225 -45.40 -37.16 8.83
N THR A 226 -44.28 -37.29 9.55
CA THR A 226 -42.93 -37.85 9.24
C THR A 226 -41.93 -37.29 8.20
N ARG A 227 -40.80 -36.83 8.79
CA ARG A 227 -39.38 -37.24 8.61
C ARG A 227 -38.76 -37.29 7.20
N GLY A 228 -37.87 -36.34 6.96
CA GLY A 228 -36.60 -36.53 6.25
C GLY A 228 -35.49 -35.78 6.99
N SER A 229 -34.58 -36.51 7.63
CA SER A 229 -33.46 -35.97 8.41
C SER A 229 -32.32 -35.50 7.52
N ARG A 230 -31.91 -34.23 7.64
CA ARG A 230 -30.58 -33.77 7.20
C ARG A 230 -29.99 -32.90 8.32
N ALA A 231 -28.86 -33.34 8.84
CA ALA A 231 -28.18 -32.70 9.97
C ALA A 231 -27.77 -31.26 9.64
N PRO A 232 -27.80 -30.33 10.61
CA PRO A 232 -27.19 -29.02 10.43
C PRO A 232 -25.66 -29.15 10.36
N PRO A 233 -24.98 -28.32 9.55
CA PRO A 233 -23.53 -28.32 9.49
C PRO A 233 -22.95 -27.94 10.86
N ARG A 234 -21.93 -28.69 11.29
CA ARG A 234 -21.15 -28.39 12.48
C ARG A 234 -20.51 -27.01 12.28
N SER A 235 -20.87 -26.06 13.13
CA SER A 235 -20.05 -24.89 13.41
C SER A 235 -18.64 -25.37 13.81
N PRO A 236 -17.56 -24.79 13.27
CA PRO A 236 -16.22 -25.09 13.76
C PRO A 236 -16.16 -24.71 15.24
N SER A 237 -15.67 -25.64 16.05
CA SER A 237 -15.40 -25.42 17.47
C SER A 237 -14.44 -24.24 17.65
N PRO A 238 -14.52 -23.49 18.76
CA PRO A 238 -13.50 -22.47 19.06
C PRO A 238 -12.15 -23.16 19.15
N VAL A 239 -11.18 -22.71 18.36
CA VAL A 239 -9.81 -23.20 18.40
C VAL A 239 -9.25 -22.88 19.79
N GLU A 240 -8.95 -23.92 20.57
CA GLU A 240 -8.19 -23.78 21.82
C GLU A 240 -6.83 -23.16 21.47
N LYS A 241 -6.46 -22.07 22.16
CA LYS A 241 -5.22 -21.32 21.97
C LYS A 241 -4.01 -22.14 22.47
N SER A 242 -3.57 -23.12 21.68
CA SER A 242 -2.30 -23.83 21.89
C SER A 242 -1.25 -23.36 20.89
N PRO A 243 0.05 -23.31 21.25
CA PRO A 243 1.14 -22.95 20.35
C PRO A 243 1.12 -23.77 19.06
N THR A 244 1.58 -23.18 17.96
CA THR A 244 1.72 -23.83 16.66
C THR A 244 2.57 -25.09 16.81
N LYS A 245 1.97 -26.26 16.58
CA LYS A 245 2.67 -27.54 16.68
C LYS A 245 3.39 -27.85 15.37
N ALA A 246 4.60 -28.40 15.48
CA ALA A 246 5.35 -28.88 14.33
C ALA A 246 4.54 -29.93 13.53
N PRO A 247 4.51 -29.83 12.19
CA PRO A 247 3.81 -30.78 11.33
C PRO A 247 4.42 -32.20 11.35
N ALA A 248 3.63 -33.17 10.88
CA ALA A 248 4.12 -34.53 10.66
C ALA A 248 5.07 -34.59 9.45
N VAL A 249 6.14 -35.38 9.57
CA VAL A 249 7.21 -35.44 8.57
C VAL A 249 6.79 -36.27 7.35
N ALA A 250 7.06 -35.75 6.14
CA ALA A 250 6.88 -36.48 4.90
C ALA A 250 7.96 -37.56 4.74
N LYS A 251 7.62 -38.69 4.09
CA LYS A 251 8.61 -39.76 3.84
C LYS A 251 9.75 -39.25 2.95
N HIS A 252 10.98 -39.45 3.41
CA HIS A 252 12.19 -39.05 2.71
C HIS A 252 12.41 -39.93 1.46
N PRO A 253 12.66 -39.34 0.27
CA PRO A 253 13.10 -40.08 -0.90
C PRO A 253 14.55 -40.58 -0.74
N GLU A 254 14.96 -41.58 -1.53
CA GLU A 254 16.36 -42.00 -1.57
C GLU A 254 17.23 -40.92 -2.22
N ALA A 255 18.27 -40.47 -1.52
CA ALA A 255 19.21 -39.48 -2.01
C ALA A 255 20.15 -40.08 -3.07
N ILE A 256 20.29 -39.40 -4.20
CA ILE A 256 21.24 -39.69 -5.28
C ILE A 256 22.57 -39.00 -5.00
N SER A 257 22.52 -37.72 -4.62
CA SER A 257 23.69 -36.92 -4.27
C SER A 257 23.34 -35.86 -3.21
N VAL A 258 24.34 -35.42 -2.44
CA VAL A 258 24.19 -34.37 -1.43
C VAL A 258 24.81 -33.08 -1.98
N LEU A 259 24.06 -31.98 -1.92
CA LEU A 259 24.50 -30.66 -2.38
C LEU A 259 25.00 -29.80 -1.22
N ALA A 260 24.34 -29.87 -0.06
CA ALA A 260 24.76 -29.24 1.18
C ALA A 260 24.33 -30.07 2.38
N GLU A 261 25.15 -30.07 3.43
CA GLU A 261 24.85 -30.72 4.71
C GLU A 261 25.52 -29.92 5.83
N GLU A 262 24.72 -29.23 6.63
CA GLU A 262 25.21 -28.37 7.70
C GLU A 262 24.40 -28.53 8.99
N THR A 263 24.97 -28.09 10.11
CA THR A 263 24.32 -28.12 11.43
C THR A 263 23.78 -26.74 11.81
N ALA A 264 22.60 -26.70 12.42
CA ALA A 264 21.91 -25.47 12.80
C ALA A 264 20.97 -25.66 13.99
N GLU A 265 20.59 -24.57 14.66
CA GLU A 265 19.45 -24.55 15.58
C GLU A 265 18.14 -24.47 14.80
N LEU A 266 17.07 -25.09 15.29
CA LEU A 266 15.77 -25.12 14.61
C LEU A 266 14.71 -24.34 15.37
N HIS A 267 14.12 -23.33 14.74
CA HIS A 267 12.99 -22.56 15.28
C HIS A 267 11.77 -22.63 14.35
N LEU A 268 10.56 -22.57 14.93
CA LEU A 268 9.27 -22.56 14.21
C LEU A 268 8.50 -21.28 14.53
N PHE A 269 7.96 -20.63 13.51
CA PHE A 269 7.11 -19.46 13.69
C PHE A 269 5.78 -19.82 14.34
N ASP A 270 5.42 -19.12 15.41
CA ASP A 270 4.12 -19.26 16.06
C ASP A 270 3.18 -18.13 15.64
N PHE A 271 2.04 -18.48 15.04
CA PHE A 271 1.05 -17.51 14.56
C PHE A 271 0.37 -16.72 15.68
N ILE A 272 0.38 -17.23 16.92
CA ILE A 272 -0.26 -16.57 18.06
C ILE A 272 0.68 -15.51 18.63
N SER A 273 1.94 -15.86 18.92
CA SER A 273 2.90 -14.91 19.48
C SER A 273 3.52 -13.99 18.42
N GLY A 274 3.48 -14.38 17.14
CA GLY A 274 4.15 -13.65 16.06
C GLY A 274 5.68 -13.76 16.09
N THR A 275 6.22 -14.80 16.74
CA THR A 275 7.67 -14.96 16.95
C THR A 275 8.14 -16.37 16.63
N PHE A 276 9.44 -16.53 16.32
CA PHE A 276 10.07 -17.83 16.16
C PHE A 276 10.38 -18.48 17.52
N LEU A 277 9.81 -19.65 17.77
CA LEU A 277 10.02 -20.44 18.99
C LEU A 277 11.00 -21.58 18.73
N LYS A 278 12.03 -21.69 19.58
CA LYS A 278 13.02 -22.75 19.49
C LYS A 278 12.40 -24.14 19.66
N GLN A 279 12.74 -25.04 18.75
CA GLN A 279 12.25 -26.41 18.68
C GLN A 279 13.36 -27.43 19.00
N ASP A 280 14.58 -27.16 18.53
CA ASP A 280 15.75 -28.00 18.75
C ASP A 280 17.04 -27.17 18.83
N ASP A 281 18.00 -27.63 19.63
CA ASP A 281 19.32 -27.01 19.77
C ASP A 281 20.26 -27.39 18.62
N GLU A 282 20.10 -28.58 18.03
CA GLU A 282 21.02 -29.06 16.99
C GLU A 282 20.29 -29.99 16.01
N VAL A 283 20.11 -29.51 14.77
CA VAL A 283 19.61 -30.31 13.64
C VAL A 283 20.61 -30.31 12.50
N THR A 284 20.65 -31.40 11.75
CA THR A 284 21.35 -31.50 10.47
C THR A 284 20.38 -31.15 9.35
N ALA A 285 20.71 -30.09 8.61
CA ALA A 285 20.00 -29.65 7.43
C ALA A 285 20.72 -30.14 6.18
N THR A 286 20.06 -31.00 5.41
CA THR A 286 20.64 -31.65 4.23
C THR A 286 19.81 -31.32 2.99
N VAL A 287 20.48 -30.82 1.95
CA VAL A 287 19.92 -30.61 0.61
C VAL A 287 20.43 -31.72 -0.30
N THR A 288 19.51 -32.48 -0.89
CA THR A 288 19.84 -33.66 -1.69
C THR A 288 19.18 -33.63 -3.06
N GLU A 289 19.82 -34.22 -4.06
CA GLU A 289 19.19 -34.61 -5.31
C GLU A 289 18.52 -35.98 -5.13
N VAL A 290 17.25 -36.09 -5.48
CA VAL A 290 16.45 -37.32 -5.29
C VAL A 290 15.89 -37.88 -6.60
N GLY A 291 16.03 -37.15 -7.70
CA GLY A 291 15.51 -37.55 -8.99
C GLY A 291 15.85 -36.58 -10.10
N LYS A 292 15.22 -36.75 -11.26
CA LYS A 292 15.44 -35.88 -12.41
C LYS A 292 14.83 -34.50 -12.15
N TRP A 293 15.68 -33.50 -11.89
CA TRP A 293 15.29 -32.13 -11.52
C TRP A 293 14.47 -32.06 -10.22
N GLN A 294 14.65 -33.05 -9.35
CA GLN A 294 13.96 -33.13 -8.07
C GLN A 294 14.99 -33.08 -6.95
N TYR A 295 14.79 -32.13 -6.05
CA TYR A 295 15.68 -31.88 -4.92
C TYR A 295 14.86 -31.82 -3.64
N TRP A 296 15.51 -32.14 -2.54
CA TRP A 296 14.86 -32.34 -1.25
C TRP A 296 15.65 -31.67 -0.14
N LEU A 297 14.95 -30.92 0.72
CA LEU A 297 15.46 -30.39 1.97
C LEU A 297 14.96 -31.27 3.11
N GLN A 298 15.89 -31.82 3.89
CA GLN A 298 15.61 -32.62 5.08
C GLN A 298 16.23 -31.96 6.31
N LEU A 299 15.45 -31.89 7.39
CA LEU A 299 15.91 -31.50 8.72
C LEU A 299 15.74 -32.70 9.65
N SER A 300 16.83 -33.15 10.26
CA SER A 300 16.83 -34.32 11.13
C SER A 300 17.79 -34.15 12.31
N ASN A 301 17.52 -34.84 13.41
CA ASN A 301 18.46 -35.00 14.50
C ASN A 301 18.67 -36.51 14.77
N LYS A 302 19.40 -36.85 15.84
CA LYS A 302 19.69 -38.27 16.18
C LYS A 302 18.45 -39.07 16.62
N ASP A 303 17.39 -38.38 17.06
CA ASP A 303 16.21 -38.98 17.69
C ASP A 303 15.00 -39.04 16.75
N ARG A 304 14.87 -38.09 15.81
CA ARG A 304 13.77 -37.97 14.86
C ARG A 304 14.11 -37.10 13.64
N ASP A 305 13.30 -37.26 12.60
CA ASP A 305 13.18 -36.26 11.55
C ASP A 305 12.23 -35.14 11.99
N TRP A 306 12.54 -33.90 11.57
CA TRP A 306 11.76 -32.70 11.85
C TRP A 306 10.99 -32.22 10.63
N LEU A 307 11.62 -32.27 9.45
CA LEU A 307 11.04 -31.80 8.20
C LEU A 307 11.62 -32.57 7.02
N GLY A 308 10.78 -32.81 6.01
CA GLY A 308 11.21 -33.23 4.68
C GLY A 308 10.32 -32.56 3.64
N GLN A 309 10.90 -31.82 2.71
CA GLN A 309 10.14 -31.20 1.62
C GLN A 309 10.93 -31.07 0.33
N ALA A 310 10.20 -30.93 -0.78
CA ALA A 310 10.81 -30.62 -2.07
C ALA A 310 11.38 -29.19 -2.08
N VAL A 311 12.53 -28.99 -2.71
CA VAL A 311 13.07 -27.66 -2.99
C VAL A 311 12.43 -27.15 -4.28
N ILE A 312 11.43 -26.29 -4.12
CA ILE A 312 10.69 -25.62 -5.20
C ILE A 312 10.55 -24.13 -4.88
N ALA A 313 10.12 -23.33 -5.85
CA ALA A 313 9.97 -21.87 -5.69
C ALA A 313 9.19 -21.43 -4.43
N ASP A 314 8.19 -22.21 -4.02
CA ASP A 314 7.34 -21.88 -2.88
C ASP A 314 8.08 -21.96 -1.53
N ILE A 315 9.33 -22.47 -1.49
CA ILE A 315 10.17 -22.49 -0.28
C ILE A 315 10.45 -21.08 0.26
N ASN A 316 10.35 -20.05 -0.58
CA ASN A 316 10.56 -18.64 -0.25
C ASN A 316 11.79 -18.40 0.67
N PRO A 317 13.01 -18.65 0.15
CA PRO A 317 14.21 -18.64 0.95
C PRO A 317 14.64 -17.21 1.30
N VAL A 318 14.85 -16.92 2.59
CA VAL A 318 15.37 -15.63 3.09
C VAL A 318 16.58 -15.90 3.98
N PHE A 319 17.76 -15.46 3.55
CA PHE A 319 18.98 -15.53 4.33
C PHE A 319 19.26 -14.17 4.97
N ASN A 320 19.79 -14.17 6.19
CA ASN A 320 20.25 -12.98 6.88
C ASN A 320 21.61 -13.33 7.51
N PHE A 321 22.67 -12.66 7.05
CA PHE A 321 24.04 -12.98 7.44
C PHE A 321 24.41 -12.29 8.75
N GLU A 322 23.77 -11.18 9.09
CA GLU A 322 23.91 -10.50 10.38
C GLU A 322 23.53 -11.44 11.56
N TYR A 323 22.39 -12.12 11.46
CA TYR A 323 21.86 -13.06 12.46
C TYR A 323 22.23 -14.51 12.18
N LEU A 324 22.99 -14.77 11.10
CA LEU A 324 23.40 -16.11 10.65
C LEU A 324 22.19 -17.05 10.53
N SER A 325 21.13 -16.58 9.90
CA SER A 325 19.84 -17.28 9.88
C SER A 325 19.30 -17.48 8.46
N PHE A 326 18.55 -18.56 8.30
CA PHE A 326 17.82 -18.91 7.09
C PHE A 326 16.36 -19.15 7.43
N ILE A 327 15.47 -18.33 6.90
CA ILE A 327 14.02 -18.44 7.09
C ILE A 327 13.40 -18.94 5.79
N PHE A 328 12.48 -19.90 5.90
CA PHE A 328 11.83 -20.49 4.74
C PHE A 328 10.44 -21.01 5.06
N ASN A 329 9.65 -21.24 4.02
CA ASN A 329 8.35 -21.85 4.10
C ASN A 329 8.40 -23.35 3.87
N ALA A 330 7.60 -24.09 4.65
CA ALA A 330 7.39 -25.51 4.46
C ALA A 330 5.92 -25.88 4.44
N TYR A 331 5.58 -26.86 3.62
CA TYR A 331 4.19 -27.23 3.34
C TYR A 331 3.90 -28.66 3.77
N THR A 332 2.76 -28.84 4.43
CA THR A 332 2.23 -30.17 4.75
C THR A 332 1.52 -30.80 3.56
N ALA A 333 1.22 -32.09 3.67
CA ALA A 333 0.38 -32.79 2.68
C ALA A 333 -1.02 -32.16 2.53
N ASP A 334 -1.51 -31.47 3.57
CA ASP A 334 -2.78 -30.74 3.56
C ASP A 334 -2.63 -29.29 3.04
N HIS A 335 -1.49 -28.95 2.42
CA HIS A 335 -1.16 -27.63 1.87
C HIS A 335 -1.15 -26.48 2.91
N GLN A 336 -1.03 -26.79 4.20
CA GLN A 336 -0.80 -25.76 5.22
C GLN A 336 0.67 -25.34 5.20
N ALA A 337 0.89 -24.02 5.22
CA ALA A 337 2.19 -23.40 5.21
C ALA A 337 2.69 -23.11 6.64
N TYR A 338 3.96 -23.39 6.88
CA TYR A 338 4.68 -23.11 8.11
C TYR A 338 5.94 -22.33 7.79
N SER A 339 6.37 -21.44 8.68
CA SER A 339 7.64 -20.73 8.53
C SER A 339 8.65 -21.27 9.54
N TRP A 340 9.78 -21.75 9.04
CA TRP A 340 10.89 -22.30 9.83
C TRP A 340 12.10 -21.37 9.74
N LEU A 341 12.91 -21.38 10.78
CA LEU A 341 14.18 -20.66 10.83
C LEU A 341 15.29 -21.62 11.27
N LEU A 342 16.36 -21.67 10.48
CA LEU A 342 17.63 -22.29 10.84
C LEU A 342 18.62 -21.22 11.27
N ARG A 343 19.26 -21.40 12.43
CA ARG A 343 20.35 -20.53 12.87
C ARG A 343 21.67 -21.28 12.82
N PHE A 344 22.64 -20.75 12.09
CA PHE A 344 23.95 -21.35 11.89
C PHE A 344 24.99 -20.74 12.83
N LYS A 345 26.11 -21.46 12.98
CA LYS A 345 27.22 -21.07 13.86
C LYS A 345 28.07 -19.92 13.32
N ASP A 346 28.25 -19.83 12.01
CA ASP A 346 29.15 -18.88 11.36
C ASP A 346 28.75 -18.63 9.90
N GLN A 347 29.25 -17.53 9.35
CA GLN A 347 28.90 -17.06 8.01
C GLN A 347 29.31 -18.05 6.91
N GLU A 348 30.47 -18.70 7.04
CA GLU A 348 30.96 -19.69 6.08
C GLU A 348 29.98 -20.88 5.95
N THR A 349 29.38 -21.29 7.06
CA THR A 349 28.37 -22.35 7.10
C THR A 349 27.08 -21.91 6.42
N VAL A 350 26.62 -20.68 6.65
CA VAL A 350 25.44 -20.10 5.97
C VAL A 350 25.67 -20.06 4.47
N THR A 351 26.83 -19.55 4.02
CA THR A 351 27.17 -19.44 2.60
C THR A 351 27.21 -20.80 1.91
N ARG A 352 27.86 -21.81 2.50
CA ARG A 352 27.88 -23.18 1.93
C ARG A 352 26.49 -23.79 1.83
N PHE A 353 25.64 -23.56 2.83
CA PHE A 353 24.25 -24.03 2.80
C PHE A 353 23.41 -23.29 1.74
N GLN A 354 23.56 -21.97 1.66
CA GLN A 354 22.90 -21.13 0.65
C GLN A 354 23.27 -21.57 -0.76
N GLU A 355 24.56 -21.76 -1.07
CA GLU A 355 25.04 -22.22 -2.38
C GLU A 355 24.38 -23.53 -2.78
N GLY A 356 24.35 -24.54 -1.89
CA GLY A 356 23.73 -25.83 -2.18
C GLY A 356 22.21 -25.75 -2.37
N LEU A 357 21.52 -24.94 -1.55
CA LEU A 357 20.06 -24.75 -1.67
C LEU A 357 19.70 -23.97 -2.95
N MET A 358 20.43 -22.91 -3.25
CA MET A 358 20.20 -22.09 -4.44
C MET A 358 20.56 -22.83 -5.71
N GLN A 359 21.63 -23.64 -5.71
CA GLN A 359 21.93 -24.55 -6.82
C GLN A 359 20.75 -25.50 -7.05
N ALA A 360 20.23 -26.14 -6.00
CA ALA A 360 19.10 -27.05 -6.11
C ALA A 360 17.86 -26.36 -6.71
N LEU A 361 17.54 -25.16 -6.22
CA LEU A 361 16.41 -24.36 -6.69
C LEU A 361 16.58 -23.95 -8.15
N TRP A 362 17.78 -23.50 -8.53
CA TRP A 362 18.08 -23.08 -9.90
C TRP A 362 18.03 -24.26 -10.88
N GLU A 363 18.62 -25.40 -10.54
CA GLU A 363 18.59 -26.62 -11.38
C GLU A 363 17.16 -27.15 -11.55
N GLN A 364 16.33 -27.06 -10.50
CA GLN A 364 14.92 -27.43 -10.53
C GLN A 364 14.10 -26.53 -11.47
N LEU A 365 14.31 -25.23 -11.44
CA LEU A 365 13.57 -24.25 -12.24
C LEU A 365 14.00 -24.22 -13.71
N ASN A 366 15.30 -24.36 -13.97
CA ASN A 366 15.85 -24.23 -15.32
C ASN A 366 15.92 -25.57 -16.07
N GLU A 367 15.73 -26.69 -15.38
CA GLU A 367 15.88 -28.05 -15.92
C GLU A 367 17.24 -28.27 -16.63
N ILE A 368 18.29 -27.62 -16.10
CA ILE A 368 19.67 -27.68 -16.59
C ILE A 368 20.55 -27.96 -15.38
N LYS A 369 21.53 -28.87 -15.54
CA LYS A 369 22.52 -29.12 -14.49
C LYS A 369 23.46 -27.93 -14.38
N TRP A 370 23.74 -27.48 -13.17
CA TRP A 370 24.55 -26.32 -12.86
C TRP A 370 25.86 -26.32 -13.62
N ASN A 371 26.57 -27.45 -13.61
CA ASN A 371 27.86 -27.63 -14.29
C ASN A 371 27.82 -27.55 -15.82
N LYS A 372 26.63 -27.58 -16.44
CA LYS A 372 26.46 -27.39 -17.90
C LYS A 372 26.28 -25.92 -18.29
N SER A 373 25.95 -25.05 -17.34
CA SER A 373 25.81 -23.61 -17.56
C SER A 373 27.17 -22.94 -17.71
N LYS A 374 27.22 -21.80 -18.38
CA LYS A 374 28.48 -21.04 -18.50
C LYS A 374 28.94 -20.59 -17.11
N GLU A 375 30.25 -20.50 -16.93
CA GLU A 375 30.86 -20.05 -15.67
C GLU A 375 30.38 -18.65 -15.29
N ASP A 376 30.44 -17.70 -16.21
CA ASP A 376 29.95 -16.32 -16.04
C ASP A 376 28.45 -16.24 -15.68
N GLU A 377 27.64 -17.19 -16.14
CA GLU A 377 26.21 -17.23 -15.81
C GLU A 377 25.98 -17.80 -14.41
N ARG A 378 26.79 -18.79 -14.00
CA ARG A 378 26.76 -19.36 -12.66
C ARG A 378 27.20 -18.36 -11.60
N GLU A 379 28.30 -17.66 -11.87
CA GLU A 379 28.85 -16.62 -10.99
C GLU A 379 27.83 -15.50 -10.77
N TYR A 380 27.26 -14.98 -11.85
CA TYR A 380 26.21 -13.96 -11.74
C TYR A 380 24.97 -14.43 -10.96
N VAL A 381 24.55 -15.68 -11.14
CA VAL A 381 23.40 -16.23 -10.40
C VAL A 381 23.73 -16.36 -8.90
N LEU A 382 24.94 -16.82 -8.54
CA LEU A 382 25.36 -16.92 -7.13
C LEU A 382 25.50 -15.55 -6.48
N GLU A 383 26.14 -14.60 -7.15
CA GLU A 383 26.29 -13.21 -6.68
C GLU A 383 24.92 -12.56 -6.50
N ALA A 384 24.04 -12.68 -7.49
CA ALA A 384 22.68 -12.20 -7.36
C ALA A 384 21.98 -12.82 -6.15
N PHE A 385 22.13 -14.12 -5.88
CA PHE A 385 21.55 -14.73 -4.67
C PHE A 385 22.14 -14.22 -3.36
N GLN A 386 23.38 -13.74 -3.35
CA GLN A 386 24.02 -13.13 -2.19
C GLN A 386 23.54 -11.69 -1.95
N ASP A 387 23.31 -10.89 -3.01
CA ASP A 387 22.83 -9.49 -2.92
C ASP A 387 21.29 -9.37 -2.94
N LEU A 388 20.58 -10.45 -3.30
CA LEU A 388 19.11 -10.54 -3.18
C LEU A 388 18.64 -10.54 -1.70
N THR A 389 19.56 -10.64 -0.74
CA THR A 389 19.31 -10.41 0.70
C THR A 389 19.63 -8.96 1.03
N MET A 390 18.69 -8.23 1.65
CA MET A 390 18.77 -6.79 1.93
C MET A 390 19.91 -6.42 2.92
N GLU A 391 21.18 -6.57 2.52
CA GLU A 391 22.36 -6.19 3.27
C GLU A 391 23.36 -5.52 2.31
N ASP A 392 23.17 -4.22 2.08
CA ASP A 392 24.25 -3.27 1.78
C ASP A 392 23.70 -1.83 1.88
N ALA A 393 23.11 -1.51 3.03
CA ALA A 393 22.99 -0.11 3.46
C ALA A 393 24.24 0.20 4.30
N PRO A 394 25.08 1.18 3.93
CA PRO A 394 26.18 1.61 4.79
C PRO A 394 25.64 2.03 6.16
N ASP A 395 26.42 1.77 7.23
CA ASP A 395 26.13 2.12 8.63
C ASP A 395 25.57 3.54 8.75
N PHE A 396 24.24 3.68 8.74
CA PHE A 396 23.54 4.83 9.26
C PHE A 396 23.02 4.42 10.62
N VAL A 397 23.56 5.10 11.63
CA VAL A 397 23.26 4.95 13.04
C VAL A 397 21.75 4.86 13.24
N GLU A 398 21.28 3.78 13.89
CA GLU A 398 19.95 3.74 14.51
C GLU A 398 19.88 4.91 15.51
N GLY A 399 19.26 6.01 15.07
CA GLY A 399 19.27 7.25 15.84
C GLY A 399 18.76 8.46 15.09
N GLU A 400 17.75 8.31 14.23
CA GLU A 400 16.88 9.41 13.82
C GLU A 400 15.45 8.87 13.78
N GLU A 401 14.57 9.61 14.43
CA GLU A 401 13.18 9.27 14.73
C GLU A 401 12.47 8.75 13.48
N GLU A 402 11.87 7.56 13.62
CA GLU A 402 10.86 7.12 12.68
C GLU A 402 9.78 8.21 12.70
N GLU A 403 9.67 8.99 11.62
CA GLU A 403 8.40 9.59 11.25
C GLU A 403 7.45 8.40 11.07
N GLU A 404 6.83 7.99 12.18
CA GLU A 404 5.60 7.22 12.15
C GLU A 404 4.66 8.03 11.27
N GLU A 405 4.38 7.53 10.06
CA GLU A 405 3.17 7.88 9.35
C GLU A 405 2.05 7.52 10.34
N GLU A 406 1.61 8.49 11.16
CA GLU A 406 0.55 8.30 12.15
C GLU A 406 -0.62 7.69 11.38
N GLU A 407 -0.96 6.44 11.72
CA GLU A 407 -2.15 5.77 11.19
C GLU A 407 -3.35 6.57 11.70
N GLU A 408 -3.79 7.57 10.94
CA GLU A 408 -5.10 8.20 11.17
C GLU A 408 -6.14 7.06 11.23
N GLU A 409 -6.79 6.88 12.37
CA GLU A 409 -8.05 6.16 12.43
C GLU A 409 -9.07 6.97 11.64
N VAL A 410 -9.11 6.76 10.33
CA VAL A 410 -10.25 7.14 9.53
C VAL A 410 -11.41 6.32 10.09
N GLU A 411 -12.33 6.97 10.82
CA GLU A 411 -13.65 6.38 11.09
C GLU A 411 -14.16 5.83 9.77
N ASP A 412 -14.52 4.54 9.73
CA ASP A 412 -15.01 3.82 8.55
C ASP A 412 -15.86 4.75 7.66
N GLN A 413 -15.21 5.40 6.69
CA GLN A 413 -15.93 6.08 5.63
C GLN A 413 -16.57 4.92 4.89
N ASP A 414 -17.90 4.91 4.90
CA ASP A 414 -18.73 3.93 4.23
C ASP A 414 -18.17 3.70 2.82
N ASP A 415 -17.34 2.65 2.68
CA ASP A 415 -16.91 2.03 1.43
C ASP A 415 -18.20 1.42 0.86
N GLY A 416 -19.13 2.29 0.44
CA GLY A 416 -20.48 1.91 0.07
C GLY A 416 -20.37 0.82 -0.98
N GLN A 417 -20.78 -0.40 -0.61
CA GLN A 417 -20.78 -1.55 -1.49
C GLN A 417 -21.65 -1.21 -2.70
N ARG A 418 -21.00 -0.89 -3.82
CA ARG A 418 -21.70 -0.57 -5.06
C ARG A 418 -21.64 -1.76 -5.99
N SER A 419 -22.77 -2.48 -6.09
CA SER A 419 -22.91 -3.54 -7.09
C SER A 419 -22.78 -2.99 -8.50
N GLU A 420 -22.24 -3.80 -9.39
CA GLU A 420 -22.24 -3.58 -10.84
C GLU A 420 -23.62 -3.83 -11.51
N HIS A 421 -24.77 -3.65 -10.82
CA HIS A 421 -26.05 -4.03 -11.42
C HIS A 421 -26.38 -3.17 -12.65
N TYR A 422 -26.56 -3.85 -13.77
CA TYR A 422 -26.89 -3.30 -15.08
C TYR A 422 -28.40 -3.22 -15.28
N ASP A 423 -29.09 -2.26 -14.67
CA ASP A 423 -30.40 -1.82 -15.18
C ASP A 423 -30.60 -0.33 -14.90
N SER A 424 -30.98 0.39 -15.97
CA SER A 424 -31.53 1.74 -15.87
C SER A 424 -32.95 1.57 -15.33
N ASP A 425 -33.20 2.10 -14.14
CA ASP A 425 -34.50 2.18 -13.45
C ASP A 425 -34.71 1.04 -12.42
N GLU A 426 -34.21 1.16 -11.17
CA GLU A 426 -34.92 0.78 -9.93
C GLU A 426 -34.25 1.45 -8.70
N GLU A 427 -35.03 1.68 -7.64
CA GLU A 427 -34.72 2.44 -6.42
C GLU A 427 -33.70 1.74 -5.49
N ASP A 428 -32.95 2.55 -4.74
CA ASP A 428 -31.72 2.29 -3.93
C ASP A 428 -31.77 1.20 -2.82
N ASP A 429 -32.60 0.14 -2.86
CA ASP A 429 -32.79 -0.74 -1.68
C ASP A 429 -32.65 -2.27 -1.86
N ASP A 430 -32.14 -2.79 -2.98
CA ASP A 430 -31.81 -4.24 -3.11
C ASP A 430 -30.58 -4.50 -4.02
N VAL A 431 -29.38 -4.41 -3.43
CA VAL A 431 -28.09 -4.61 -4.12
C VAL A 431 -27.82 -6.12 -4.35
N VAL A 432 -28.23 -6.67 -5.50
CA VAL A 432 -27.82 -8.03 -5.92
C VAL A 432 -26.36 -8.01 -6.37
N THR A 433 -25.44 -8.47 -5.52
CA THR A 433 -23.98 -8.45 -5.78
C THR A 433 -23.45 -9.60 -6.65
N LYS A 434 -24.33 -10.50 -7.14
CA LYS A 434 -23.93 -11.64 -7.98
C LYS A 434 -24.84 -11.81 -9.19
N ASP A 435 -24.29 -11.56 -10.37
CA ASP A 435 -24.88 -12.00 -11.63
C ASP A 435 -24.95 -13.53 -11.69
N ASP A 436 -26.08 -14.07 -12.13
CA ASP A 436 -26.29 -15.51 -12.36
C ASP A 436 -25.51 -16.06 -13.58
N ASP A 437 -24.73 -15.21 -14.27
CA ASP A 437 -23.99 -15.55 -15.50
C ASP A 437 -22.63 -16.23 -15.26
N GLY A 438 -22.15 -16.23 -14.01
CA GLY A 438 -20.91 -16.87 -13.58
C GLY A 438 -19.62 -16.20 -14.09
N ASN A 439 -19.70 -15.04 -14.75
CA ASN A 439 -18.52 -14.29 -15.18
C ASN A 439 -17.94 -13.48 -14.01
N VAL A 440 -16.63 -13.24 -14.03
CA VAL A 440 -15.94 -12.39 -13.05
C VAL A 440 -15.04 -11.38 -13.77
N ASN A 441 -14.69 -10.31 -13.06
CA ASN A 441 -13.75 -9.31 -13.54
C ASN A 441 -12.37 -9.96 -13.82
N SER A 442 -11.74 -9.56 -14.93
CA SER A 442 -10.52 -10.22 -15.43
C SER A 442 -9.41 -9.28 -15.88
N GLN A 443 -9.72 -8.05 -16.29
CA GLN A 443 -8.76 -7.04 -16.69
C GLN A 443 -9.22 -5.66 -16.24
N LEU A 444 -8.27 -4.79 -15.93
CA LEU A 444 -8.47 -3.38 -15.61
C LEU A 444 -7.57 -2.53 -16.50
N ALA A 445 -8.15 -1.57 -17.20
CA ALA A 445 -7.44 -0.53 -17.93
C ALA A 445 -7.82 0.83 -17.34
N VAL A 446 -6.81 1.64 -17.00
CA VAL A 446 -7.00 2.99 -16.44
C VAL A 446 -6.71 3.99 -17.55
N GLY A 447 -7.67 4.87 -17.81
CA GLY A 447 -7.54 5.96 -18.77
C GLY A 447 -6.68 7.09 -18.24
N TYR A 448 -6.09 7.81 -19.17
CA TYR A 448 -5.14 8.89 -18.92
C TYR A 448 -5.80 10.27 -19.06
N LYS A 449 -6.73 10.41 -20.02
CA LYS A 449 -7.26 11.71 -20.45
C LYS A 449 -8.67 12.00 -19.95
N HIS A 450 -9.50 10.96 -19.82
CA HIS A 450 -10.93 11.12 -19.58
C HIS A 450 -11.38 10.71 -18.16
N ASP A 451 -10.44 10.55 -17.23
CA ASP A 451 -10.73 10.13 -15.84
C ASP A 451 -11.68 8.93 -15.79
N ARG A 452 -11.37 7.88 -16.55
CA ARG A 452 -12.19 6.68 -16.69
C ARG A 452 -11.37 5.43 -16.51
N SER A 453 -11.97 4.41 -15.92
CA SER A 453 -11.43 3.06 -15.86
C SER A 453 -12.37 2.08 -16.51
N PHE A 454 -11.79 1.07 -17.16
CA PHE A 454 -12.50 0.05 -17.91
C PHE A 454 -12.20 -1.31 -17.32
N VAL A 455 -13.24 -2.06 -16.96
CA VAL A 455 -13.10 -3.40 -16.36
C VAL A 455 -13.75 -4.42 -17.26
N VAL A 456 -12.98 -5.43 -17.66
CA VAL A 456 -13.45 -6.53 -18.49
C VAL A 456 -14.07 -7.61 -17.61
N ARG A 457 -15.31 -7.99 -17.91
CA ARG A 457 -16.08 -9.04 -17.23
C ARG A 457 -16.70 -9.98 -18.28
N GLY A 458 -16.06 -11.12 -18.51
CA GLY A 458 -16.47 -12.04 -19.59
C GLY A 458 -16.46 -11.34 -20.96
N SER A 459 -17.65 -11.16 -21.56
CA SER A 459 -17.85 -10.47 -22.85
C SER A 459 -18.46 -9.07 -22.71
N LYS A 460 -18.38 -8.48 -21.53
CA LYS A 460 -18.83 -7.11 -21.18
C LYS A 460 -17.64 -6.28 -20.73
N ILE A 461 -17.73 -4.96 -20.88
CA ILE A 461 -16.75 -4.00 -20.35
C ILE A 461 -17.50 -2.92 -19.58
N GLY A 462 -17.32 -2.90 -18.25
CA GLY A 462 -17.82 -1.84 -17.38
C GLY A 462 -16.95 -0.59 -17.50
N VAL A 463 -17.57 0.58 -17.59
CA VAL A 463 -16.90 1.89 -17.66
C VAL A 463 -17.21 2.67 -16.38
N PHE A 464 -16.17 3.05 -15.66
CA PHE A 464 -16.24 3.74 -14.39
C PHE A 464 -15.59 5.12 -14.51
N LYS A 465 -16.32 6.18 -14.19
CA LYS A 465 -15.82 7.54 -14.15
C LYS A 465 -15.19 7.81 -12.78
N HIS A 466 -14.07 8.53 -12.75
CA HIS A 466 -13.46 8.98 -11.51
C HIS A 466 -14.15 10.28 -11.08
N THR A 467 -14.53 10.35 -9.82
CA THR A 467 -15.17 11.54 -9.24
C THR A 467 -14.14 12.42 -8.54
N PRO A 468 -14.42 13.72 -8.34
CA PRO A 468 -13.54 14.60 -7.58
C PRO A 468 -13.27 14.13 -6.14
N ASN A 469 -14.22 13.40 -5.55
CA ASN A 469 -14.12 12.88 -4.18
C ASN A 469 -13.34 11.56 -4.10
N ASN A 470 -12.48 11.26 -5.09
CA ASN A 470 -11.71 10.00 -5.17
C ASN A 470 -12.54 8.71 -5.11
N ASN A 471 -13.78 8.77 -5.61
CA ASN A 471 -14.65 7.60 -5.77
C ASN A 471 -14.81 7.22 -7.24
N LEU A 472 -15.22 5.98 -7.49
CA LEU A 472 -15.66 5.51 -8.81
C LEU A 472 -17.18 5.58 -8.93
N GLU A 473 -17.64 6.12 -10.04
CA GLU A 473 -19.04 6.14 -10.45
C GLU A 473 -19.20 5.26 -11.68
N PHE A 474 -20.08 4.26 -11.61
CA PHE A 474 -20.42 3.47 -12.78
C PHE A 474 -21.08 4.37 -13.82
N SER A 475 -20.50 4.44 -15.03
CA SER A 475 -21.01 5.30 -16.10
C SER A 475 -21.84 4.53 -17.11
N THR A 476 -21.32 3.42 -17.63
CA THR A 476 -22.01 2.64 -18.66
C THR A 476 -21.40 1.25 -18.81
N ASN A 477 -22.11 0.37 -19.51
CA ASN A 477 -21.64 -0.96 -19.88
C ASN A 477 -21.56 -1.09 -21.40
N ILE A 478 -20.38 -1.46 -21.89
CA ILE A 478 -20.23 -1.93 -23.26
C ILE A 478 -20.57 -3.41 -23.30
N SER A 479 -21.82 -3.69 -23.64
CA SER A 479 -22.33 -5.05 -23.77
C SER A 479 -21.91 -5.71 -25.09
N LYS A 480 -21.70 -7.03 -25.06
CA LYS A 480 -21.48 -7.89 -26.25
C LYS A 480 -20.22 -7.52 -27.03
N VAL A 481 -19.06 -7.74 -26.44
CA VAL A 481 -17.78 -7.73 -27.15
C VAL A 481 -17.80 -8.84 -28.21
N GLN A 482 -18.13 -8.46 -29.44
CA GLN A 482 -18.28 -9.38 -30.58
C GLN A 482 -17.36 -8.97 -31.71
N ALA A 483 -16.68 -9.95 -32.30
CA ALA A 483 -15.92 -9.75 -33.53
C ALA A 483 -16.85 -9.29 -34.66
N PRO A 484 -16.33 -8.68 -35.75
CA PRO A 484 -17.15 -8.21 -36.87
C PRO A 484 -18.03 -9.30 -37.52
N ASN A 485 -17.66 -10.57 -37.35
CA ASN A 485 -18.44 -11.74 -37.78
C ASN A 485 -19.61 -12.09 -36.84
N GLY A 486 -19.85 -11.32 -35.77
CA GLY A 486 -20.90 -11.52 -34.78
C GLY A 486 -20.56 -12.52 -33.66
N LYS A 487 -19.36 -13.10 -33.64
CA LYS A 487 -18.94 -14.04 -32.60
C LYS A 487 -18.50 -13.31 -31.34
N LEU A 488 -19.15 -13.61 -30.22
CA LEU A 488 -18.74 -13.13 -28.89
C LEU A 488 -17.41 -13.77 -28.47
N PHE A 489 -16.58 -13.00 -27.78
CA PHE A 489 -15.37 -13.51 -27.14
C PHE A 489 -15.08 -12.75 -25.85
N ASN A 490 -14.26 -13.36 -25.00
CA ASN A 490 -13.79 -12.77 -23.76
C ASN A 490 -12.37 -12.22 -24.00
N PRO A 491 -12.14 -10.90 -23.96
CA PRO A 491 -10.82 -10.34 -24.17
C PRO A 491 -9.80 -10.88 -23.17
N LYS A 492 -8.70 -11.45 -23.66
CA LYS A 492 -7.60 -11.95 -22.83
C LYS A 492 -6.72 -10.81 -22.32
N LYS A 493 -6.50 -9.80 -23.16
CA LYS A 493 -5.73 -8.60 -22.86
C LYS A 493 -6.36 -7.41 -23.57
N VAL A 494 -6.33 -6.27 -22.89
CA VAL A 494 -6.83 -4.99 -23.39
C VAL A 494 -5.79 -3.90 -23.23
N MET A 495 -5.80 -2.90 -24.11
CA MET A 495 -4.96 -1.70 -24.01
C MET A 495 -5.74 -0.52 -24.59
N LEU A 496 -5.80 0.58 -23.85
CA LEU A 496 -6.33 1.85 -24.37
C LEU A 496 -5.40 2.38 -25.46
N HIS A 497 -5.95 3.09 -26.43
CA HIS A 497 -5.20 3.53 -27.60
C HIS A 497 -5.77 4.84 -28.15
N ALA A 498 -4.90 5.63 -28.79
CA ALA A 498 -5.26 6.91 -29.40
C ALA A 498 -6.03 7.84 -28.45
N GLU A 499 -5.40 8.26 -27.36
CA GLU A 499 -5.96 9.21 -26.37
C GLU A 499 -7.26 8.73 -25.71
N ASP A 500 -7.31 7.45 -25.34
CA ASP A 500 -8.47 6.76 -24.76
C ASP A 500 -9.73 6.76 -25.64
N THR A 501 -9.61 7.02 -26.95
CA THR A 501 -10.75 6.94 -27.89
C THR A 501 -11.00 5.50 -28.36
N ASN A 502 -9.96 4.67 -28.34
CA ASN A 502 -10.01 3.29 -28.81
C ASN A 502 -9.50 2.33 -27.75
N MET A 503 -9.95 1.07 -27.83
CA MET A 503 -9.41 -0.03 -27.06
C MET A 503 -9.04 -1.18 -27.99
N ILE A 504 -7.80 -1.66 -27.85
CA ILE A 504 -7.30 -2.82 -28.57
C ILE A 504 -7.59 -4.07 -27.73
N LEU A 505 -8.23 -5.06 -28.36
CA LEU A 505 -8.69 -6.29 -27.71
C LEU A 505 -8.03 -7.51 -28.35
N GLN A 506 -7.53 -8.43 -27.53
CA GLN A 506 -6.98 -9.72 -27.97
C GLN A 506 -7.92 -10.88 -27.61
N ASP A 507 -8.25 -11.73 -28.59
CA ASP A 507 -9.00 -12.97 -28.38
C ASP A 507 -8.04 -14.15 -28.21
N GLY A 508 -8.18 -14.92 -27.12
CA GLY A 508 -7.38 -16.12 -26.88
C GLY A 508 -7.58 -17.22 -27.93
N ASN A 509 -8.71 -17.22 -28.65
CA ASN A 509 -9.00 -18.20 -29.69
C ASN A 509 -8.49 -17.80 -31.08
N ASN A 510 -8.13 -16.52 -31.27
CA ASN A 510 -7.61 -16.00 -32.54
C ASN A 510 -6.32 -15.19 -32.29
N PRO A 511 -5.19 -15.87 -32.00
CA PRO A 511 -3.97 -15.21 -31.57
C PRO A 511 -3.28 -14.41 -32.69
N ASN A 512 -3.71 -14.55 -33.94
CA ASN A 512 -3.12 -13.88 -35.11
C ASN A 512 -3.82 -12.57 -35.48
N SER A 513 -4.90 -12.22 -34.77
CA SER A 513 -5.68 -11.02 -35.03
C SER A 513 -5.93 -10.23 -33.74
N LEU A 514 -6.08 -8.91 -33.88
CA LEU A 514 -6.49 -8.00 -32.83
C LEU A 514 -7.75 -7.26 -33.26
N TYR A 515 -8.56 -6.80 -32.32
CA TYR A 515 -9.79 -6.08 -32.61
C TYR A 515 -9.71 -4.67 -32.06
N ARG A 516 -10.13 -3.69 -32.85
CA ARG A 516 -10.25 -2.30 -32.40
C ARG A 516 -11.69 -2.02 -32.02
N MET A 517 -11.90 -1.70 -30.76
CA MET A 517 -13.13 -1.13 -30.25
C MET A 517 -13.04 0.38 -30.20
N ASP A 518 -14.07 1.03 -30.71
CA ASP A 518 -14.31 2.45 -30.51
C ASP A 518 -15.06 2.64 -29.19
N LEU A 519 -14.50 3.45 -28.28
CA LEU A 519 -15.03 3.64 -26.93
C LEU A 519 -16.16 4.67 -26.87
N GLU A 520 -16.32 5.52 -27.87
CA GLU A 520 -17.45 6.45 -27.98
C GLU A 520 -18.72 5.69 -28.36
N TYR A 521 -18.62 4.78 -29.35
CA TYR A 521 -19.75 3.96 -29.79
C TYR A 521 -19.93 2.67 -28.99
N GLY A 522 -18.90 2.22 -28.26
CA GLY A 522 -18.89 0.96 -27.53
C GLY A 522 -18.98 -0.27 -28.44
N LYS A 523 -18.31 -0.26 -29.59
CA LYS A 523 -18.38 -1.37 -30.58
C LYS A 523 -17.04 -1.66 -31.20
N ILE A 524 -16.82 -2.93 -31.55
CA ILE A 524 -15.69 -3.32 -32.40
C ILE A 524 -15.96 -2.81 -33.81
N VAL A 525 -15.10 -1.91 -34.29
CA VAL A 525 -15.21 -1.25 -35.59
C VAL A 525 -14.22 -1.80 -36.62
N ASP A 526 -13.19 -2.52 -36.18
CA ASP A 526 -12.16 -3.04 -37.06
C ASP A 526 -11.54 -4.36 -36.54
N GLU A 527 -11.09 -5.20 -37.47
CA GLU A 527 -10.33 -6.43 -37.21
C GLU A 527 -8.97 -6.35 -37.92
N TRP A 528 -7.91 -6.42 -37.12
CA TRP A 528 -6.54 -6.32 -37.55
C TRP A 528 -5.91 -7.71 -37.60
N LYS A 529 -5.90 -8.29 -38.80
CA LYS A 529 -5.07 -9.47 -39.07
C LYS A 529 -3.60 -9.08 -39.01
N VAL A 530 -2.89 -9.50 -37.98
CA VAL A 530 -1.50 -9.09 -37.75
C VAL A 530 -0.56 -9.84 -38.69
N HIS A 531 -0.63 -11.17 -38.70
CA HIS A 531 0.18 -12.02 -39.57
C HIS A 531 -0.43 -13.43 -39.69
N ASP A 532 -0.13 -14.17 -40.76
CA ASP A 532 -0.62 -15.54 -40.97
C ASP A 532 0.03 -16.57 -40.03
N ASP A 533 1.36 -16.54 -39.91
CA ASP A 533 2.13 -17.53 -39.13
C ASP A 533 2.64 -17.06 -37.76
N ILE A 534 2.62 -15.75 -37.49
CA ILE A 534 3.24 -15.16 -36.30
C ILE A 534 2.12 -14.70 -35.37
N PRO A 535 1.85 -15.42 -34.27
CA PRO A 535 0.81 -15.04 -33.32
C PRO A 535 1.26 -13.86 -32.46
N VAL A 536 0.31 -13.00 -32.11
CA VAL A 536 0.44 -12.02 -31.03
C VAL A 536 0.24 -12.76 -29.72
N ASN A 537 1.33 -13.05 -29.01
CA ASN A 537 1.27 -13.60 -27.65
C ASN A 537 0.89 -12.50 -26.65
N THR A 538 1.52 -11.34 -26.78
CA THR A 538 1.26 -10.12 -25.98
C THR A 538 1.60 -8.89 -26.83
N PHE A 539 1.14 -7.72 -26.40
CA PHE A 539 1.42 -6.44 -27.05
C PHE A 539 1.61 -5.35 -25.99
N ALA A 540 2.33 -4.30 -26.34
CA ALA A 540 2.69 -3.20 -25.45
C ALA A 540 2.68 -1.88 -26.24
N PRO A 541 2.49 -0.73 -25.56
CA PRO A 541 2.57 0.57 -26.22
C PRO A 541 3.99 0.83 -26.74
N GLU A 542 4.13 1.69 -27.75
CA GLU A 542 5.43 2.02 -28.36
C GLU A 542 6.38 2.72 -27.38
N SER A 543 5.82 3.56 -26.51
CA SER A 543 6.46 4.18 -25.34
C SER A 543 5.48 4.18 -24.16
N LYS A 544 5.98 4.38 -22.94
CA LYS A 544 5.17 4.29 -21.69
C LYS A 544 3.89 5.15 -21.74
N PHE A 545 3.95 6.32 -22.37
CA PHE A 545 2.84 7.28 -22.48
C PHE A 545 2.22 7.36 -23.88
N SER A 546 2.51 6.43 -24.80
CA SER A 546 1.95 6.46 -26.17
C SER A 546 0.41 6.46 -26.20
N GLN A 547 -0.23 5.94 -25.16
CA GLN A 547 -1.70 5.91 -25.06
C GLN A 547 -2.30 7.31 -24.86
N MET A 548 -1.50 8.28 -24.40
CA MET A 548 -1.89 9.70 -24.25
C MET A 548 -1.80 10.49 -25.55
N THR A 549 -1.25 9.90 -26.62
CA THR A 549 -1.06 10.58 -27.90
C THR A 549 -1.88 9.89 -29.00
N GLY A 550 -1.96 10.54 -30.16
CA GLY A 550 -2.52 9.96 -31.36
C GLY A 550 -1.67 8.86 -32.01
N GLU A 551 -0.66 8.33 -31.33
CA GLU A 551 0.21 7.27 -31.85
C GLU A 551 -0.62 6.05 -32.28
N GLN A 552 -0.37 5.57 -33.49
CA GLN A 552 -1.16 4.49 -34.09
C GLN A 552 -0.44 3.16 -33.97
N THR A 553 0.89 3.17 -33.98
CA THR A 553 1.69 1.95 -33.93
C THR A 553 1.91 1.50 -32.50
N PHE A 554 2.15 0.20 -32.35
CA PHE A 554 2.44 -0.41 -31.06
C PHE A 554 3.25 -1.68 -31.26
N LEU A 555 3.76 -2.24 -30.16
CA LEU A 555 4.63 -3.40 -30.17
C LEU A 555 3.82 -4.69 -30.11
N GLY A 556 4.11 -5.60 -31.03
CA GLY A 556 3.65 -6.98 -31.01
C GLY A 556 4.77 -7.93 -30.61
N LEU A 557 4.43 -8.90 -29.76
CA LEU A 557 5.36 -9.94 -29.34
C LEU A 557 4.74 -11.31 -29.54
N SER A 558 5.46 -12.18 -30.24
CA SER A 558 5.23 -13.62 -30.25
C SER A 558 6.20 -14.30 -29.27
N ARG A 559 6.11 -15.62 -29.11
CA ARG A 559 7.06 -16.37 -28.27
C ARG A 559 8.53 -16.19 -28.66
N ASN A 560 8.83 -15.92 -29.93
CA ASN A 560 10.23 -15.82 -30.41
C ASN A 560 10.48 -14.61 -31.31
N ALA A 561 9.55 -13.66 -31.41
CA ALA A 561 9.71 -12.48 -32.27
C ALA A 561 9.13 -11.23 -31.63
N LEU A 562 9.79 -10.10 -31.88
CA LEU A 562 9.30 -8.76 -31.59
C LEU A 562 9.09 -8.04 -32.92
N TYR A 563 8.00 -7.29 -33.05
CA TYR A 563 7.67 -6.58 -34.28
C TYR A 563 6.79 -5.38 -34.00
N ARG A 564 6.78 -4.41 -34.92
CA ARG A 564 5.81 -3.33 -34.89
C ARG A 564 4.51 -3.76 -35.57
N ILE A 565 3.39 -3.34 -34.99
CA ILE A 565 2.06 -3.46 -35.58
C ILE A 565 1.63 -2.06 -36.03
N ASP A 566 1.31 -1.91 -37.30
CA ASP A 566 0.75 -0.69 -37.87
C ASP A 566 -0.64 -0.97 -38.46
N PRO A 567 -1.71 -0.52 -37.79
CA PRO A 567 -3.08 -0.65 -38.28
C PRO A 567 -3.33 -0.08 -39.67
N ARG A 568 -2.52 0.89 -40.12
CA ARG A 568 -2.70 1.62 -41.38
C ARG A 568 -2.24 0.81 -42.60
N LEU A 569 -1.48 -0.26 -42.40
CA LEU A 569 -1.03 -1.13 -43.48
C LEU A 569 -2.20 -1.85 -44.16
N ALA A 570 -2.13 -2.02 -45.48
CA ALA A 570 -3.09 -2.83 -46.23
C ALA A 570 -2.78 -4.32 -46.06
N GLY A 571 -3.77 -5.13 -45.69
CA GLY A 571 -3.58 -6.56 -45.44
C GLY A 571 -3.01 -6.83 -44.04
N ASN A 572 -1.88 -7.54 -43.97
CA ASN A 572 -1.22 -7.88 -42.71
C ASN A 572 -0.67 -6.61 -42.03
N LYS A 573 -0.92 -6.48 -40.72
CA LYS A 573 -0.55 -5.29 -39.94
C LYS A 573 0.86 -5.32 -39.36
N LEU A 574 1.55 -6.46 -39.46
CA LEU A 574 2.94 -6.60 -39.05
C LEU A 574 3.86 -5.82 -39.99
N VAL A 575 4.76 -5.01 -39.43
CA VAL A 575 5.77 -4.26 -40.20
C VAL A 575 7.00 -5.14 -40.43
N ASP A 576 7.15 -5.71 -41.62
CA ASP A 576 8.23 -6.68 -41.94
C ASP A 576 9.64 -6.12 -41.72
N SER A 577 9.87 -4.82 -42.01
CA SER A 577 11.19 -4.19 -41.83
C SER A 577 11.63 -4.08 -40.38
N GLU A 578 10.69 -4.21 -39.43
CA GLU A 578 10.93 -4.08 -38.00
C GLU A 578 10.66 -5.40 -37.25
N LEU A 579 10.54 -6.51 -37.99
CA LEU A 579 10.44 -7.84 -37.43
C LEU A 579 11.82 -8.33 -36.97
N LYS A 580 11.94 -8.55 -35.66
CA LYS A 580 13.07 -9.26 -35.06
C LYS A 580 12.64 -10.65 -34.61
N GLN A 581 12.90 -11.66 -35.43
CA GLN A 581 12.67 -13.06 -35.09
C GLN A 581 13.97 -13.76 -34.64
N TYR A 582 13.88 -14.55 -33.58
CA TYR A 582 14.97 -15.34 -33.04
C TYR A 582 14.86 -16.80 -33.46
N VAL A 583 16.01 -17.41 -33.77
CA VAL A 583 16.11 -18.87 -34.02
C VAL A 583 15.96 -19.65 -32.72
N SER A 584 16.47 -19.11 -31.62
CA SER A 584 16.34 -19.70 -30.29
C SER A 584 14.90 -19.60 -29.78
N LYS A 585 14.44 -20.67 -29.11
CA LYS A 585 13.15 -20.67 -28.39
C LYS A 585 13.30 -19.84 -27.11
N ASN A 586 13.11 -18.54 -27.21
CA ASN A 586 13.21 -17.62 -26.08
C ASN A 586 11.95 -17.65 -25.21
N ASP A 587 10.78 -17.89 -25.81
CA ASP A 587 9.49 -17.97 -25.12
C ASP A 587 9.12 -16.67 -24.35
N PHE A 588 9.15 -15.55 -25.08
CA PHE A 588 8.79 -14.22 -24.56
C PHE A 588 7.37 -14.19 -23.96
N SER A 589 7.24 -13.60 -22.78
CA SER A 589 6.03 -13.61 -21.95
C SER A 589 5.45 -12.21 -21.74
N ALA A 590 6.30 -11.23 -21.44
CA ALA A 590 5.90 -9.86 -21.08
C ALA A 590 6.83 -8.82 -21.71
N ALA A 591 6.31 -7.61 -21.88
CA ALA A 591 7.08 -6.47 -22.36
C ALA A 591 6.55 -5.17 -21.80
N ALA A 592 7.45 -4.19 -21.66
CA ALA A 592 7.18 -2.84 -21.23
C ALA A 592 8.13 -1.87 -21.93
N THR A 593 7.72 -0.61 -22.01
CA THR A 593 8.47 0.44 -22.69
C THR A 593 8.71 1.64 -21.79
N THR A 594 9.82 2.33 -22.03
CA THR A 594 10.14 3.61 -21.36
C THR A 594 9.43 4.77 -22.06
N GLU A 595 9.48 5.96 -21.47
CA GLU A 595 9.01 7.20 -22.12
C GLU A 595 9.72 7.44 -23.47
N LYS A 596 11.02 7.13 -23.55
CA LYS A 596 11.83 7.24 -24.77
C LYS A 596 11.59 6.12 -25.80
N GLY A 597 10.73 5.16 -25.50
CA GLY A 597 10.45 4.02 -26.38
C GLY A 597 11.50 2.91 -26.36
N TYR A 598 12.35 2.85 -25.32
CA TYR A 598 13.20 1.68 -25.10
C TYR A 598 12.36 0.49 -24.66
N ILE A 599 12.78 -0.72 -25.01
CA ILE A 599 11.93 -1.92 -24.88
C ILE A 599 12.59 -2.89 -23.92
N ALA A 600 11.87 -3.27 -22.87
CA ALA A 600 12.22 -4.40 -22.02
C ALA A 600 11.33 -5.59 -22.39
N VAL A 601 11.91 -6.77 -22.55
CA VAL A 601 11.19 -8.02 -22.83
C VAL A 601 11.66 -9.10 -21.89
N ALA A 602 10.69 -9.76 -21.26
CA ALA A 602 10.93 -10.90 -20.38
C ALA A 602 10.43 -12.21 -21.03
N SER A 603 10.94 -13.33 -20.53
CA SER A 603 10.52 -14.67 -20.98
C SER A 603 9.91 -15.50 -19.85
N ASN A 604 9.20 -16.56 -20.24
CA ASN A 604 8.76 -17.61 -19.32
C ASN A 604 9.93 -18.40 -18.71
N LYS A 605 11.16 -18.20 -19.19
CA LYS A 605 12.36 -18.77 -18.58
C LYS A 605 12.96 -17.89 -17.50
N GLY A 606 12.46 -16.66 -17.32
CA GLY A 606 12.96 -15.73 -16.31
C GLY A 606 14.09 -14.81 -16.77
N ASP A 607 14.48 -14.84 -18.07
CA ASP A 607 15.49 -13.91 -18.60
C ASP A 607 14.87 -12.60 -19.09
N ILE A 608 15.61 -11.49 -18.97
CA ILE A 608 15.19 -10.14 -19.39
C ILE A 608 16.16 -9.61 -20.45
N ARG A 609 15.60 -8.95 -21.46
CA ARG A 609 16.34 -8.32 -22.57
C ARG A 609 15.94 -6.88 -22.73
N MET A 610 16.95 -6.02 -22.88
CA MET A 610 16.77 -4.58 -23.04
C MET A 610 17.23 -4.15 -24.43
N PHE A 611 16.40 -3.34 -25.10
CA PHE A 611 16.62 -2.88 -26.47
C PHE A 611 16.52 -1.35 -26.54
N ASP A 612 17.39 -0.73 -27.34
CA ASP A 612 17.28 0.71 -27.66
C ASP A 612 16.16 1.00 -28.67
N ARG A 613 15.78 0.01 -29.49
CA ARG A 613 14.75 0.09 -30.53
C ARG A 613 14.37 -1.31 -31.04
N LEU A 614 13.30 -1.39 -31.82
CA LEU A 614 12.89 -2.61 -32.54
C LEU A 614 13.86 -3.02 -33.67
N GLY A 615 13.82 -4.29 -34.08
CA GLY A 615 14.61 -4.78 -35.22
C GLY A 615 16.09 -5.08 -34.94
N ILE A 616 16.64 -4.69 -33.78
CA ILE A 616 18.04 -4.94 -33.42
C ILE A 616 18.19 -6.11 -32.43
N ASN A 617 19.45 -6.50 -32.15
CA ASN A 617 19.74 -7.37 -31.02
C ASN A 617 19.65 -6.59 -29.71
N ALA A 618 19.27 -7.27 -28.62
CA ALA A 618 19.27 -6.70 -27.28
C ALA A 618 20.67 -6.17 -26.93
N LYS A 619 20.74 -5.01 -26.27
CA LYS A 619 21.99 -4.47 -25.73
C LYS A 619 22.39 -5.22 -24.47
N THR A 620 21.42 -5.46 -23.60
CA THR A 620 21.62 -6.15 -22.34
C THR A 620 20.76 -7.39 -22.29
N HIS A 621 21.34 -8.48 -21.80
CA HIS A 621 20.67 -9.72 -21.48
C HIS A 621 20.97 -10.08 -20.02
N ILE A 622 19.93 -10.08 -19.20
CA ILE A 622 19.97 -10.50 -17.81
C ILE A 622 19.55 -11.97 -17.77
N PRO A 623 20.44 -12.88 -17.33
CA PRO A 623 20.11 -14.30 -17.19
C PRO A 623 18.93 -14.56 -16.26
N ALA A 624 18.34 -15.74 -16.39
CA ALA A 624 17.27 -16.19 -15.51
C ALA A 624 17.77 -16.40 -14.08
N LEU A 625 17.18 -15.64 -13.13
CA LEU A 625 17.50 -15.71 -11.70
C LEU A 625 16.53 -16.59 -10.90
N GLY A 626 15.50 -17.14 -11.53
CA GLY A 626 14.57 -18.03 -10.85
C GLY A 626 13.31 -18.27 -11.64
N GLU A 627 12.18 -17.81 -11.10
CA GLU A 627 10.86 -18.12 -11.62
C GLU A 627 10.52 -17.46 -12.98
N PRO A 628 9.53 -18.00 -13.71
CA PRO A 628 8.97 -17.36 -14.89
C PRO A 628 8.47 -15.95 -14.59
N ILE A 629 8.82 -14.99 -15.46
CA ILE A 629 8.33 -13.62 -15.36
C ILE A 629 6.95 -13.53 -16.02
N ILE A 630 5.95 -13.20 -15.22
CA ILE A 630 4.53 -13.11 -15.59
C ILE A 630 4.09 -11.67 -15.88
N GLY A 631 4.84 -10.68 -15.39
CA GLY A 631 4.57 -9.25 -15.56
C GLY A 631 5.88 -8.46 -15.69
N LEU A 632 5.83 -7.35 -16.43
CA LEU A 632 6.98 -6.46 -16.60
C LEU A 632 6.47 -5.02 -16.67
N ASP A 633 7.12 -4.12 -15.94
CA ASP A 633 6.93 -2.67 -16.01
C ASP A 633 8.29 -1.97 -15.93
N VAL A 634 8.38 -0.74 -16.40
CA VAL A 634 9.62 0.05 -16.44
C VAL A 634 9.31 1.48 -16.03
N SER A 635 10.15 2.13 -15.23
CA SER A 635 10.01 3.56 -14.91
C SER A 635 10.06 4.42 -16.19
N ALA A 636 9.46 5.61 -16.16
CA ALA A 636 9.41 6.53 -17.29
C ALA A 636 10.80 6.81 -17.87
N ASP A 637 11.76 7.11 -16.99
CA ASP A 637 13.16 7.39 -17.34
C ASP A 637 13.95 6.15 -17.82
N GLY A 638 13.42 4.95 -17.60
CA GLY A 638 14.07 3.68 -17.92
C GLY A 638 15.13 3.21 -16.93
N ARG A 639 15.27 3.86 -15.77
CA ARG A 639 16.21 3.45 -14.74
C ARG A 639 15.80 2.17 -14.03
N TRP A 640 14.51 1.99 -13.72
CA TRP A 640 14.03 0.85 -12.97
C TRP A 640 13.24 -0.10 -13.86
N VAL A 641 13.65 -1.37 -13.90
CA VAL A 641 12.88 -2.45 -14.52
C VAL A 641 12.30 -3.33 -13.43
N LEU A 642 10.98 -3.45 -13.41
CA LEU A 642 10.23 -4.26 -12.45
C LEU A 642 9.73 -5.52 -13.13
N ALA A 643 10.22 -6.67 -12.71
CA ALA A 643 9.76 -7.97 -13.19
C ALA A 643 8.96 -8.70 -12.10
N THR A 644 7.76 -9.15 -12.45
CA THR A 644 6.87 -9.89 -11.54
C THR A 644 7.03 -11.39 -11.78
N CYS A 645 7.38 -12.14 -10.73
CA CYS A 645 7.31 -13.59 -10.68
C CYS A 645 6.11 -14.02 -9.82
N ARG A 646 5.83 -15.33 -9.72
CA ARG A 646 4.71 -15.82 -8.89
C ARG A 646 4.91 -15.51 -7.41
N THR A 647 6.12 -15.72 -6.87
CA THR A 647 6.35 -15.61 -5.41
C THR A 647 7.16 -14.37 -4.97
N TYR A 648 7.68 -13.57 -5.92
CA TYR A 648 8.45 -12.36 -5.64
C TYR A 648 8.48 -11.42 -6.86
N LEU A 649 8.94 -10.19 -6.66
CA LEU A 649 9.28 -9.24 -7.70
C LEU A 649 10.81 -9.05 -7.75
N LEU A 650 11.32 -8.68 -8.92
CA LEU A 650 12.70 -8.27 -9.12
C LEU A 650 12.73 -6.80 -9.56
N LEU A 651 13.40 -5.96 -8.78
CA LEU A 651 13.65 -4.56 -9.10
C LEU A 651 15.08 -4.39 -9.59
N ILE A 652 15.26 -3.97 -10.84
CA ILE A 652 16.56 -3.94 -11.51
C ILE A 652 16.94 -2.48 -11.81
N ASP A 653 18.13 -2.07 -11.34
CA ASP A 653 18.73 -0.78 -11.69
C ASP A 653 19.41 -0.90 -13.07
N ALA A 654 18.78 -0.36 -14.11
CA ALA A 654 19.31 -0.36 -15.46
C ALA A 654 20.39 0.71 -15.68
N LEU A 655 20.72 1.55 -14.70
CA LEU A 655 21.77 2.57 -14.82
C LEU A 655 23.17 1.98 -14.56
N GLN A 656 24.09 2.22 -15.48
CA GLN A 656 25.50 1.89 -15.28
C GLN A 656 26.16 2.94 -14.36
N LYS A 657 26.63 2.49 -13.19
CA LYS A 657 27.22 3.34 -12.14
C LYS A 657 28.73 3.56 -12.30
N ASP A 658 29.38 2.74 -13.12
CA ASP A 658 30.83 2.71 -13.25
C ASP A 658 31.26 2.25 -14.65
N GLY A 659 32.57 2.37 -14.92
CA GLY A 659 33.20 1.93 -16.16
C GLY A 659 32.95 2.84 -17.35
N LYS A 660 33.25 2.33 -18.56
CA LYS A 660 33.25 3.15 -19.80
C LYS A 660 31.88 3.73 -20.18
N ASN A 661 30.80 3.11 -19.71
CA ASN A 661 29.43 3.47 -20.03
C ASN A 661 28.70 4.09 -18.83
N GLU A 662 29.42 4.58 -17.83
CA GLU A 662 28.85 5.29 -16.68
C GLU A 662 27.81 6.34 -17.11
N GLY A 663 26.66 6.36 -16.44
CA GLY A 663 25.54 7.24 -16.75
C GLY A 663 24.68 6.81 -17.94
N LYS A 664 24.97 5.66 -18.58
CA LYS A 664 24.15 5.08 -19.66
C LYS A 664 23.26 3.97 -19.15
N LEU A 665 22.07 3.87 -19.74
CA LEU A 665 21.14 2.80 -19.42
C LEU A 665 21.54 1.48 -20.11
N GLY A 666 21.19 0.37 -19.48
CA GLY A 666 21.31 -0.99 -20.03
C GLY A 666 20.55 -1.20 -21.35
N PHE A 667 19.58 -0.33 -21.62
CA PHE A 667 18.86 -0.24 -22.90
C PHE A 667 19.74 0.31 -24.03
N GLU A 668 20.65 1.24 -23.74
CA GLU A 668 21.49 1.92 -24.73
C GLU A 668 22.81 1.20 -24.94
N LYS A 669 23.42 0.75 -23.84
CA LYS A 669 24.75 0.12 -23.79
C LYS A 669 24.69 -1.12 -22.93
N SER A 670 25.34 -2.19 -23.40
CA SER A 670 25.51 -3.42 -22.63
C SER A 670 26.28 -3.16 -21.34
N PHE A 671 25.84 -3.74 -20.24
CA PHE A 671 26.66 -3.86 -19.05
C PHE A 671 27.95 -4.65 -19.34
N GLY A 672 29.01 -4.33 -18.60
CA GLY A 672 30.22 -5.15 -18.57
C GLY A 672 29.93 -6.52 -17.97
N LYS A 673 30.86 -7.47 -18.13
CA LYS A 673 30.70 -8.81 -17.55
C LYS A 673 30.52 -8.72 -16.03
N ASP A 674 31.38 -7.92 -15.39
CA ASP A 674 31.48 -7.80 -13.93
C ASP A 674 30.65 -6.63 -13.36
N SER A 675 29.91 -5.92 -14.22
CA SER A 675 29.05 -4.79 -13.82
C SER A 675 27.58 -4.99 -14.14
N LYS A 676 27.16 -6.24 -14.42
CA LYS A 676 25.74 -6.53 -14.63
C LYS A 676 24.95 -6.14 -13.39
N PRO A 677 23.75 -5.56 -13.56
CA PRO A 677 22.98 -5.09 -12.43
C PRO A 677 22.49 -6.29 -11.61
N GLN A 678 22.60 -6.17 -10.29
CA GLN A 678 22.08 -7.17 -9.36
C GLN A 678 20.64 -6.80 -9.00
N PRO A 679 19.65 -7.65 -9.32
CA PRO A 679 18.26 -7.34 -9.02
C PRO A 679 17.99 -7.40 -7.53
N ARG A 680 17.15 -6.48 -7.02
CA ARG A 680 16.63 -6.53 -5.65
C ARG A 680 15.38 -7.39 -5.59
N ARG A 681 15.34 -8.37 -4.69
CA ARG A 681 14.18 -9.25 -4.48
C ARG A 681 13.18 -8.54 -3.59
N LEU A 682 11.98 -8.29 -4.10
CA LEU A 682 10.86 -7.81 -3.29
C LEU A 682 9.91 -8.97 -3.07
N GLY A 683 9.85 -9.50 -1.85
CA GLY A 683 8.98 -10.61 -1.49
C GLY A 683 8.33 -10.37 -0.14
N LEU A 684 7.22 -11.06 0.11
CA LEU A 684 6.67 -11.12 1.46
C LEU A 684 7.59 -11.96 2.34
N THR A 685 7.67 -11.62 3.63
CA THR A 685 8.44 -12.42 4.59
C THR A 685 7.83 -13.83 4.66
N PRO A 686 8.64 -14.88 4.89
CA PRO A 686 8.11 -16.23 5.01
C PRO A 686 7.03 -16.37 6.09
N ALA A 687 7.12 -15.58 7.17
CA ALA A 687 6.09 -15.49 8.20
C ALA A 687 4.75 -14.99 7.63
N HIS A 688 4.76 -13.89 6.87
CA HIS A 688 3.54 -13.36 6.24
C HIS A 688 3.01 -14.30 5.17
N VAL A 689 3.86 -14.94 4.35
CA VAL A 689 3.42 -15.95 3.38
C VAL A 689 2.69 -17.11 4.06
N ALA A 690 3.28 -17.65 5.14
CA ALA A 690 2.66 -18.73 5.91
C ALA A 690 1.32 -18.29 6.49
N GLN A 691 1.25 -17.07 7.01
CA GLN A 691 0.05 -16.52 7.61
C GLN A 691 -1.06 -16.24 6.58
N PHE A 692 -0.72 -15.67 5.42
CA PHE A 692 -1.64 -15.42 4.33
C PHE A 692 -2.27 -16.74 3.87
N GLN A 693 -1.47 -17.78 3.69
CA GLN A 693 -1.95 -19.08 3.27
C GLN A 693 -2.72 -19.81 4.38
N HIS A 694 -2.36 -19.62 5.65
CA HIS A 694 -3.13 -20.14 6.78
C HIS A 694 -4.54 -19.53 6.84
N GLU A 695 -4.64 -18.23 6.60
CA GLU A 695 -5.90 -17.47 6.64
C GLU A 695 -6.79 -17.68 5.40
N THR A 696 -6.19 -17.87 4.23
CA THR A 696 -6.92 -17.95 2.95
C THR A 696 -7.03 -19.35 2.38
N GLY A 697 -6.12 -20.26 2.74
CA GLY A 697 -5.96 -21.56 2.11
C GLY A 697 -5.42 -21.50 0.68
N VAL A 698 -5.00 -20.32 0.19
CA VAL A 698 -4.51 -20.10 -1.18
C VAL A 698 -3.00 -19.85 -1.14
N PRO A 699 -2.21 -20.48 -2.03
CA PRO A 699 -0.77 -20.23 -2.12
C PRO A 699 -0.47 -18.82 -2.67
N LEU A 700 0.72 -18.32 -2.36
CA LEU A 700 1.19 -17.03 -2.85
C LEU A 700 1.26 -17.02 -4.39
N SER A 701 0.59 -16.05 -5.01
CA SER A 701 0.68 -15.83 -6.45
C SER A 701 0.40 -14.36 -6.77
N PHE A 702 1.45 -13.60 -7.07
CA PHE A 702 1.31 -12.18 -7.41
C PHE A 702 0.60 -11.94 -8.75
N THR A 703 -0.19 -10.88 -8.82
CA THR A 703 -0.65 -10.26 -10.07
C THR A 703 0.48 -9.43 -10.69
N PRO A 704 0.46 -9.12 -11.99
CA PRO A 704 1.47 -8.25 -12.60
C PRO A 704 1.61 -6.93 -11.85
N ALA A 705 2.79 -6.68 -11.29
CA ALA A 705 3.07 -5.49 -10.50
C ALA A 705 3.29 -4.27 -11.40
N ARG A 706 2.95 -3.08 -10.90
CA ARG A 706 3.05 -1.81 -11.63
C ARG A 706 3.64 -0.71 -10.77
N PHE A 707 4.32 0.23 -11.41
CA PHE A 707 4.67 1.51 -10.79
C PHE A 707 3.47 2.48 -10.80
N ASN A 708 3.43 3.41 -9.85
CA ASN A 708 2.58 4.59 -9.98
C ASN A 708 2.98 5.36 -11.25
N THR A 709 2.02 5.90 -12.00
CA THR A 709 2.29 6.48 -13.32
C THR A 709 1.66 7.86 -13.46
N GLY A 710 2.42 8.85 -13.93
CA GLY A 710 1.97 10.20 -14.25
C GLY A 710 3.02 10.93 -15.10
N GLU A 711 2.60 11.81 -16.00
CA GLU A 711 3.52 12.61 -16.81
C GLU A 711 4.29 13.60 -15.90
N GLY A 712 5.62 13.66 -16.05
CA GLY A 712 6.48 14.48 -15.19
C GLY A 712 6.68 13.96 -13.75
N LEU A 713 5.95 12.90 -13.35
CA LEU A 713 6.09 12.31 -12.02
C LEU A 713 7.17 11.22 -12.01
N THR A 714 7.97 11.22 -10.95
CA THR A 714 8.90 10.11 -10.68
C THR A 714 8.16 9.00 -9.94
N GLU A 715 8.39 7.74 -10.32
CA GLU A 715 7.83 6.58 -9.65
C GLU A 715 8.28 6.48 -8.19
N THR A 716 7.33 6.49 -7.24
CA THR A 716 7.56 6.42 -5.79
C THR A 716 7.12 5.09 -5.19
N SER A 717 6.24 4.36 -5.87
CA SER A 717 5.49 3.24 -5.31
C SER A 717 5.29 2.11 -6.31
N ILE A 718 5.29 0.89 -5.80
CA ILE A 718 4.96 -0.33 -6.55
C ILE A 718 3.67 -0.90 -5.96
N ILE A 719 2.79 -1.44 -6.82
CA ILE A 719 1.59 -2.16 -6.40
C ILE A 719 1.48 -3.52 -7.09
N THR A 720 0.92 -4.48 -6.36
CA THR A 720 0.50 -5.79 -6.85
C THR A 720 -0.60 -6.34 -5.92
N ALA A 721 -1.18 -7.47 -6.27
CA ALA A 721 -2.08 -8.22 -5.41
C ALA A 721 -1.68 -9.70 -5.33
N THR A 722 -2.10 -10.39 -4.27
CA THR A 722 -1.96 -11.84 -4.09
C THR A 722 -3.16 -12.37 -3.30
N GLY A 723 -3.97 -13.22 -3.94
CA GLY A 723 -5.23 -13.66 -3.36
C GLY A 723 -6.14 -12.46 -3.01
N PRO A 724 -6.65 -12.34 -1.77
CA PRO A 724 -7.46 -11.21 -1.33
C PRO A 724 -6.65 -10.00 -0.83
N PHE A 725 -5.32 -10.00 -0.97
CA PHE A 725 -4.46 -8.93 -0.46
C PHE A 725 -3.94 -8.06 -1.58
N ILE A 726 -3.98 -6.75 -1.39
CA ILE A 726 -3.15 -5.81 -2.17
C ILE A 726 -1.91 -5.52 -1.36
N VAL A 727 -0.77 -5.49 -2.03
CA VAL A 727 0.54 -5.19 -1.45
C VAL A 727 1.12 -3.99 -2.18
N THR A 728 1.57 -2.99 -1.42
CA THR A 728 2.30 -1.85 -1.97
C THR A 728 3.68 -1.73 -1.34
N TRP A 729 4.69 -1.44 -2.15
CA TRP A 729 6.03 -1.11 -1.68
C TRP A 729 6.37 0.35 -1.95
N ASN A 730 7.11 0.96 -1.03
CA ASN A 730 7.64 2.31 -1.18
C ASN A 730 9.09 2.26 -1.73
N MET A 731 9.35 2.93 -2.85
CA MET A 731 10.66 2.93 -3.51
C MET A 731 11.76 3.52 -2.62
N LYS A 732 11.50 4.59 -1.87
CA LYS A 732 12.48 5.17 -0.93
C LYS A 732 12.86 4.16 0.17
N LYS A 733 11.87 3.45 0.74
CA LYS A 733 12.11 2.41 1.76
C LYS A 733 12.88 1.21 1.18
N ILE A 734 12.55 0.77 -0.04
CA ILE A 734 13.28 -0.29 -0.77
C ILE A 734 14.75 0.09 -1.02
N LEU A 735 14.99 1.31 -1.53
CA LEU A 735 16.32 1.75 -1.92
C LEU A 735 17.24 1.99 -0.71
N ARG A 736 16.66 2.41 0.44
CA ARG A 736 17.37 2.52 1.71
C ARG A 736 17.60 1.19 2.43
N GLY A 737 16.94 0.11 2.00
CA GLY A 737 17.08 -1.21 2.65
C GLY A 737 16.30 -1.35 3.96
N SER A 738 15.20 -0.60 4.15
CA SER A 738 14.40 -0.64 5.39
C SER A 738 13.77 -2.02 5.64
N LYS A 739 13.56 -2.44 6.90
CA LYS A 739 12.92 -3.73 7.22
C LYS A 739 11.42 -3.76 6.86
N ASP A 740 10.71 -2.64 7.05
CA ASP A 740 9.28 -2.48 6.75
C ASP A 740 9.05 -1.89 5.35
N THR A 741 9.26 -2.69 4.31
CA THR A 741 9.18 -2.18 2.92
C THR A 741 7.79 -2.14 2.30
N TYR A 742 6.81 -2.85 2.88
CA TYR A 742 5.46 -2.96 2.30
C TYR A 742 4.33 -2.84 3.30
N SER A 743 3.19 -2.35 2.81
CA SER A 743 1.90 -2.33 3.49
C SER A 743 0.86 -3.11 2.70
N ILE A 744 -0.21 -3.52 3.38
CA ILE A 744 -1.23 -4.41 2.82
C ILE A 744 -2.64 -3.89 3.09
N LYS A 745 -3.57 -4.26 2.21
CA LYS A 745 -5.01 -4.16 2.46
C LYS A 745 -5.68 -5.49 2.09
N ARG A 746 -6.44 -6.06 3.02
CA ARG A 746 -7.17 -7.32 2.82
C ARG A 746 -8.62 -7.05 2.40
N TYR A 747 -9.08 -7.78 1.40
CA TYR A 747 -10.48 -7.82 0.95
C TYR A 747 -11.17 -9.13 1.35
N ALA A 748 -12.50 -9.15 1.24
CA ALA A 748 -13.28 -10.36 1.47
C ALA A 748 -13.15 -11.38 0.33
N GLU A 749 -12.88 -10.91 -0.88
CA GLU A 749 -12.74 -11.72 -2.09
C GLU A 749 -11.36 -11.52 -2.74
N GLU A 750 -11.03 -12.39 -3.69
CA GLU A 750 -9.77 -12.35 -4.44
C GLU A 750 -9.70 -11.11 -5.35
N VAL A 751 -8.60 -10.37 -5.26
CA VAL A 751 -8.34 -9.23 -6.14
C VAL A 751 -7.98 -9.76 -7.54
N LYS A 752 -8.76 -9.36 -8.56
CA LYS A 752 -8.58 -9.81 -9.94
C LYS A 752 -7.67 -8.90 -10.75
N ALA A 753 -7.73 -7.61 -10.49
CA ALA A 753 -6.81 -6.64 -11.07
C ALA A 753 -6.72 -5.40 -10.18
N ASP A 754 -5.55 -4.77 -10.20
CA ASP A 754 -5.24 -3.57 -9.44
C ASP A 754 -4.40 -2.62 -10.30
N ASN A 755 -4.58 -1.31 -10.13
CA ASN A 755 -3.72 -0.31 -10.77
C ASN A 755 -3.81 1.03 -10.04
N PHE A 756 -2.81 1.89 -10.18
CA PHE A 756 -2.90 3.26 -9.70
C PHE A 756 -3.89 4.08 -10.52
N LYS A 757 -4.52 5.07 -9.89
CA LYS A 757 -5.14 6.18 -10.62
C LYS A 757 -4.03 6.92 -11.36
N TYR A 758 -4.25 7.25 -12.63
CA TYR A 758 -3.26 8.01 -13.39
C TYR A 758 -3.00 9.37 -12.74
N GLY A 759 -1.73 9.79 -12.69
CA GLY A 759 -1.31 11.05 -12.07
C GLY A 759 -1.36 11.07 -10.54
N SER A 760 -1.58 9.93 -9.87
CA SER A 760 -1.64 9.85 -8.41
C SER A 760 -0.99 8.57 -7.89
N ASP A 761 -0.21 8.67 -6.81
CA ASP A 761 0.25 7.52 -6.04
C ASP A 761 -0.59 7.26 -4.78
N LYS A 762 -1.57 8.15 -4.51
CA LYS A 762 -2.44 8.12 -3.34
C LYS A 762 -3.67 7.23 -3.53
N ASN A 763 -4.11 6.99 -4.76
CA ASN A 763 -5.34 6.27 -5.04
C ASN A 763 -5.10 5.04 -5.92
N VAL A 764 -5.68 3.91 -5.49
CA VAL A 764 -5.60 2.62 -6.17
C VAL A 764 -6.99 2.20 -6.62
N ILE A 765 -7.09 1.71 -7.85
CA ILE A 765 -8.31 1.12 -8.41
C ILE A 765 -8.19 -0.39 -8.31
N VAL A 766 -9.21 -1.01 -7.72
CA VAL A 766 -9.23 -2.43 -7.37
C VAL A 766 -10.45 -3.06 -8.02
N ALA A 767 -10.25 -4.11 -8.81
CA ALA A 767 -11.30 -4.95 -9.33
C ALA A 767 -11.34 -6.27 -8.54
N LEU A 768 -12.39 -6.46 -7.75
CA LEU A 768 -12.79 -7.73 -7.14
C LEU A 768 -13.61 -8.54 -8.16
N PRO A 769 -14.02 -9.79 -7.86
CA PRO A 769 -14.72 -10.62 -8.84
C PRO A 769 -16.00 -10.00 -9.38
N ASN A 770 -16.71 -9.21 -8.59
CA ASN A 770 -17.99 -8.58 -8.95
C ASN A 770 -18.11 -7.10 -8.57
N GLU A 771 -17.01 -6.47 -8.18
CA GLU A 771 -17.00 -5.10 -7.66
C GLU A 771 -15.75 -4.37 -8.13
N VAL A 772 -15.83 -3.05 -8.22
CA VAL A 772 -14.71 -2.17 -8.55
C VAL A 772 -14.71 -0.98 -7.62
N ASN A 773 -13.63 -0.82 -6.86
CA ASN A 773 -13.50 0.20 -5.83
C ASN A 773 -12.26 1.07 -6.09
N MET A 774 -12.33 2.34 -5.69
CA MET A 774 -11.14 3.19 -5.54
C MET A 774 -10.81 3.28 -4.07
N VAL A 775 -9.53 3.14 -3.74
CA VAL A 775 -9.07 3.06 -2.36
C VAL A 775 -7.86 3.96 -2.17
N ALA A 776 -7.90 4.77 -1.12
CA ALA A 776 -6.77 5.56 -0.69
C ALA A 776 -5.67 4.65 -0.12
N LYS A 777 -4.44 4.81 -0.61
CA LYS A 777 -3.25 4.07 -0.21
C LYS A 777 -2.94 4.23 1.27
N GLN A 778 -3.31 5.36 1.89
CA GLN A 778 -3.17 5.58 3.34
C GLN A 778 -3.95 4.56 4.19
N THR A 779 -4.99 3.93 3.64
CA THR A 779 -5.76 2.89 4.35
C THR A 779 -5.02 1.54 4.43
N PHE A 780 -3.84 1.43 3.81
CA PHE A 780 -3.05 0.20 3.80
C PHE A 780 -2.22 0.14 5.07
N LYS A 781 -2.33 -0.97 5.79
CA LYS A 781 -1.71 -1.13 7.11
C LYS A 781 -0.45 -1.95 7.03
N LYS A 782 0.42 -1.82 8.04
CA LYS A 782 1.53 -2.77 8.20
C LYS A 782 0.97 -4.20 8.32
N PRO A 783 1.64 -5.21 7.74
CA PRO A 783 1.23 -6.61 7.87
C PRO A 783 1.39 -7.06 9.32
N THR A 784 0.26 -7.24 10.01
CA THR A 784 0.16 -7.77 11.38
C THR A 784 -0.88 -8.87 11.41
N ARG A 785 -0.97 -9.62 12.50
CA ARG A 785 -2.01 -10.65 12.63
C ARG A 785 -3.42 -10.10 12.46
N GLU A 786 -3.64 -8.85 12.84
CA GLU A 786 -4.95 -8.21 12.78
C GLU A 786 -5.26 -7.70 11.36
N SER A 787 -4.31 -7.04 10.70
CA SER A 787 -4.51 -6.58 9.30
C SER A 787 -4.55 -7.73 8.29
N ILE A 788 -3.93 -8.86 8.63
CA ILE A 788 -3.97 -10.07 7.81
C ILE A 788 -5.24 -10.89 8.08
N ALA A 789 -5.88 -10.80 9.25
CA ALA A 789 -7.06 -11.60 9.58
C ALA A 789 -8.30 -11.19 8.77
N THR A 790 -9.27 -12.11 8.66
CA THR A 790 -10.47 -11.84 7.85
C THR A 790 -11.27 -10.72 8.52
N PRO A 791 -11.62 -9.62 7.83
CA PRO A 791 -12.43 -8.58 8.42
C PRO A 791 -13.76 -9.19 8.90
N HIS A 792 -14.05 -9.02 10.20
CA HIS A 792 -15.29 -9.52 10.77
C HIS A 792 -16.47 -8.78 10.12
N LYS A 793 -17.30 -9.48 9.34
CA LYS A 793 -18.63 -8.96 8.99
C LYS A 793 -19.38 -8.73 10.30
N VAL A 794 -19.55 -7.47 10.70
CA VAL A 794 -20.53 -7.11 11.73
C VAL A 794 -21.89 -7.42 11.11
N GLY A 795 -22.39 -8.63 11.36
CA GLY A 795 -23.74 -8.98 10.98
C GLY A 795 -24.70 -8.02 11.66
N TRP A 796 -25.47 -7.29 10.85
CA TRP A 796 -26.65 -6.57 11.30
C TRP A 796 -27.59 -7.58 11.96
N SER A 797 -27.44 -7.74 13.28
CA SER A 797 -28.43 -8.40 14.11
C SER A 797 -29.15 -7.29 14.87
N ASN A 798 -30.46 -7.21 14.59
CA ASN A 798 -31.41 -6.31 15.22
C ASN A 798 -31.08 -6.11 16.71
N GLY A 799 -30.96 -4.84 17.09
CA GLY A 799 -30.63 -4.41 18.44
C GLY A 799 -31.49 -5.09 19.51
N ARG A 800 -30.83 -5.91 20.32
CA ARG A 800 -31.07 -6.02 21.76
C ARG A 800 -29.72 -6.17 22.45
N ARG A 801 -29.16 -5.03 22.86
CA ARG A 801 -28.09 -4.98 23.87
C ARG A 801 -28.67 -5.48 25.19
N ASP A 802 -28.62 -6.78 25.43
CA ASP A 802 -28.67 -7.31 26.80
C ASP A 802 -27.25 -7.22 27.36
N SER A 803 -27.04 -6.22 28.22
CA SER A 803 -25.81 -6.03 28.98
C SER A 803 -25.64 -7.16 30.01
N ALA A 804 -24.96 -8.24 29.64
CA ALA A 804 -24.52 -9.25 30.59
C ALA A 804 -23.27 -8.76 31.35
N ARG A 805 -23.49 -7.95 32.39
CA ARG A 805 -22.49 -7.70 33.43
C ARG A 805 -22.24 -9.01 34.19
N ILE A 806 -21.04 -9.57 34.04
CA ILE A 806 -20.50 -10.59 34.93
C ILE A 806 -20.21 -9.92 36.27
N GLY A 807 -21.16 -10.03 37.21
CA GLY A 807 -20.99 -9.62 38.61
C GLY A 807 -20.79 -10.85 39.49
N GLY A 808 -19.58 -11.03 40.01
CA GLY A 808 -19.24 -12.12 40.94
C GLY A 808 -19.95 -12.00 42.28
N SER A 809 -20.32 -13.16 42.84
CA SER A 809 -20.90 -13.32 44.17
C SER A 809 -19.87 -13.03 45.28
N ASN A 810 -19.70 -11.77 45.65
CA ASN A 810 -19.41 -11.28 47.01
C ASN A 810 -18.79 -9.87 46.96
N SER A 811 -19.64 -8.84 47.01
CA SER A 811 -19.23 -7.57 47.59
C SER A 811 -20.47 -6.83 48.09
N GLY A 812 -20.65 -6.88 49.40
CA GLY A 812 -21.75 -6.19 50.07
C GLY A 812 -21.56 -4.69 50.07
N ARG A 813 -22.66 -3.95 49.88
CA ARG A 813 -23.12 -2.90 50.79
C ARG A 813 -24.42 -2.30 50.27
N TYR A 814 -25.48 -2.62 50.98
CA TYR A 814 -26.74 -1.89 51.02
C TYR A 814 -26.48 -0.37 51.11
N LYS A 815 -27.07 0.41 50.20
CA LYS A 815 -27.37 1.83 50.43
C LYS A 815 -28.88 1.98 50.28
N LEU A 816 -29.51 2.25 51.42
CA LEU A 816 -30.93 2.55 51.57
C LEU A 816 -31.31 3.72 50.65
N GLY A 817 -32.38 3.53 49.88
CA GLY A 817 -32.96 4.57 49.03
C GLY A 817 -33.77 5.57 49.85
N ARG A 818 -34.09 6.70 49.22
CA ARG A 818 -34.85 7.84 49.78
C ARG A 818 -36.31 7.51 50.16
N GLU A 819 -36.67 6.24 50.09
CA GLU A 819 -37.99 5.67 50.40
C GLU A 819 -38.03 5.03 51.81
N ASP A 820 -36.88 4.87 52.49
CA ASP A 820 -36.82 4.32 53.87
C ASP A 820 -36.70 5.43 54.92
N VAL A 821 -37.79 6.18 55.13
CA VAL A 821 -38.07 6.82 56.44
C VAL A 821 -39.51 6.53 56.84
N VAL A 822 -39.61 5.77 57.92
CA VAL A 822 -40.81 5.24 58.57
C VAL A 822 -41.73 6.35 59.07
N ASN A 823 -43.04 6.16 58.93
CA ASN A 823 -44.01 6.67 59.92
C ASN A 823 -45.21 5.72 60.04
N SER A 824 -45.12 4.83 61.03
CA SER A 824 -46.30 4.30 61.74
C SER A 824 -46.85 5.45 62.62
N PRO A 825 -48.16 5.70 62.64
CA PRO A 825 -48.97 5.04 63.67
C PRO A 825 -50.38 4.65 63.18
N TYR A 826 -50.82 3.47 63.63
CA TYR A 826 -52.09 2.75 63.35
C TYR A 826 -52.09 1.81 62.15
#